data_AF-A0A2E3DK41-F1
#
_entry.id   AF-A0A2E3DK41-F1
#
_cell.length_a   1.000
_cell.length_b   1.000
_cell.length_c   1.000
_cell.angle_alpha   90.00
_cell.angle_beta   90.00
_cell.angle_gamma   90.00
#
_symmetry.space_group_name_H-M   'P 1'
#
loop_
_entity.id
_entity.type
_entity.pdbx_description
1 polymer ?
#
loop_
_entity_poly.entity_id
_entity_poly.type
_entity_poly.pdbx_seq_one_letter_code
_entity_poly.pdbx_strand_id
1 'polypeptide(L)'
;MMQYMLPFILIFFSISVQADDLLKSSLERSQDNRAELENALKKVTPAQREGMEFLIRYMPGRDLTTLKAEFLLKNVKLAYHAWESSPWHRQIPKDVFLNDILPYASISETREDWRSDFFKRFADLVKDAKTPGEAAALLNNNVFKELNVKYSTKRKRPDQSPSESIEQGMASCSGLSVVLIDACRAVGVPARFVGTPLWSNRSGNHSWVEVYDNGWHFTGACEATGTDLNKGWFASRAATAVRDNPIHAIYATSYKQTPIHFPMVWDWDARYVYAVNVTDRYTRLKEELPEGIQRVMFVAMRKGSTDRIRLPLTITNQAGEEIYSGHTNDESFDRNDHVSVPLKVGELYTVQAGETPEIKVKAKGKDQLVTFNISNAAASDLQESVEPGADNCFTAESLPTANALTAKAARAYVNMLWNRYSKMEKAARQKEHQSRVLKIGELSMPFWYKVNGEKPVAGRSLFISMHGGGGAPAAVNDGQYENQKRLYNPGEGVYFVPRAPTNTWNLWHQGHIDGFFQRIIENMVLFEGVNPNRVYIMGYSAGGDGVYQLAPRLADRLAAAAMMAGHPNETRPDGLRNLPFTLHMGALDGAYNRNKKAAEWKAMLADLHKKDPDGYINFVKLHEGKGHWMDLEDRVAVAWMAEHTRISTPDLVVWRQDDVTHNRFYWLAVNKQHLKGRTLIRVKREGQIFTIEHSDVSQLLIRVNDEMINFDKNVTVIHNEKVLFRDKVTRSTETIEKTFQERHDPTAVFSAEIEINIPQS
;
A
#
# COMPACT_ATOMS: atom_id res chain seq x y z
N MET A 1 73.24 -16.64 -16.21
CA MET A 1 73.02 -17.38 -14.95
C MET A 1 72.27 -16.44 -14.02
N MET A 2 71.12 -16.89 -13.48
CA MET A 2 70.25 -16.19 -12.52
C MET A 2 69.34 -15.06 -13.06
N GLN A 3 68.04 -15.37 -13.20
CA GLN A 3 66.98 -14.40 -13.07
C GLN A 3 65.80 -15.05 -12.32
N TYR A 4 65.27 -14.29 -11.37
CA TYR A 4 64.56 -14.72 -10.17
C TYR A 4 63.09 -15.10 -10.43
N MET A 5 62.64 -16.19 -9.79
CA MET A 5 61.22 -16.43 -9.47
C MET A 5 60.81 -15.53 -8.29
N LEU A 6 59.75 -14.75 -8.44
CA LEU A 6 59.01 -14.13 -7.33
C LEU A 6 57.68 -14.89 -7.13
N PRO A 7 57.26 -15.22 -5.90
CA PRO A 7 55.93 -15.78 -5.64
C PRO A 7 54.89 -14.66 -5.49
N PHE A 8 53.74 -14.83 -6.15
CA PHE A 8 52.55 -14.03 -5.91
C PHE A 8 51.98 -14.37 -4.52
N ILE A 9 52.13 -13.46 -3.57
CA ILE A 9 51.38 -13.46 -2.31
C ILE A 9 50.05 -12.74 -2.59
N LEU A 10 48.96 -13.50 -2.67
CA LEU A 10 47.61 -12.96 -2.67
C LEU A 10 47.27 -12.49 -1.26
N ILE A 11 47.22 -11.17 -1.09
CA ILE A 11 46.90 -10.48 0.15
C ILE A 11 45.39 -10.60 0.42
N PHE A 12 45.03 -11.30 1.50
CA PHE A 12 43.66 -11.51 2.02
C PHE A 12 43.11 -10.32 2.86
N PHE A 13 43.47 -9.06 2.55
CA PHE A 13 43.17 -7.91 3.45
C PHE A 13 41.85 -7.15 3.18
N SER A 14 41.05 -7.51 2.17
CA SER A 14 39.93 -6.65 1.74
C SER A 14 38.57 -6.97 2.39
N ILE A 15 38.38 -8.15 2.99
CA ILE A 15 37.05 -8.60 3.48
C ILE A 15 36.83 -8.28 4.96
N SER A 16 37.88 -8.34 5.79
CA SER A 16 37.78 -8.08 7.24
C SER A 16 37.45 -6.62 7.55
N VAL A 17 38.07 -5.67 6.84
CA VAL A 17 37.86 -4.23 7.03
C VAL A 17 36.39 -3.86 6.78
N GLN A 18 35.79 -4.37 5.71
CA GLN A 18 34.40 -4.06 5.35
C GLN A 18 33.39 -4.66 6.35
N ALA A 19 33.69 -5.82 6.95
CA ALA A 19 32.82 -6.46 7.94
C ALA A 19 32.85 -5.76 9.30
N ASP A 20 34.02 -5.26 9.71
CA ASP A 20 34.18 -4.48 10.95
C ASP A 20 33.55 -3.09 10.83
N ASP A 21 33.67 -2.46 9.65
CA ASP A 21 33.02 -1.18 9.34
C ASP A 21 31.48 -1.27 9.41
N LEU A 22 30.88 -2.35 8.90
CA LEU A 22 29.42 -2.54 8.95
C LEU A 22 28.91 -2.74 10.39
N LEU A 23 29.64 -3.50 11.21
CA LEU A 23 29.25 -3.71 12.61
C LEU A 23 29.30 -2.39 13.38
N LYS A 24 30.39 -1.63 13.20
CA LYS A 24 30.55 -0.29 13.80
C LYS A 24 29.44 0.66 13.36
N SER A 25 29.15 0.71 12.06
CA SER A 25 28.06 1.51 11.50
C SER A 25 26.70 1.14 12.10
N SER A 26 26.40 -0.15 12.27
CA SER A 26 25.16 -0.59 12.93
C SER A 26 25.08 -0.18 14.40
N LEU A 27 26.19 -0.27 15.15
CA LEU A 27 26.24 0.21 16.53
C LEU A 27 26.04 1.73 16.62
N GLU A 28 26.58 2.51 15.69
CA GLU A 28 26.34 3.96 15.62
C GLU A 28 24.86 4.28 15.32
N ARG A 29 24.25 3.56 14.38
CA ARG A 29 22.82 3.72 14.02
C ARG A 29 21.84 3.27 15.11
N SER A 30 22.29 2.52 16.12
CA SER A 30 21.45 2.05 17.22
C SER A 30 21.09 3.12 18.26
N GLN A 31 21.72 4.30 18.19
CA GLN A 31 21.42 5.46 19.04
C GLN A 31 21.45 5.08 20.53
N ASP A 32 20.42 5.45 21.30
CA ASP A 32 20.33 5.18 22.75
C ASP A 32 20.31 3.69 23.10
N ASN A 33 20.01 2.81 22.13
CA ASN A 33 19.99 1.36 22.34
C ASN A 33 21.37 0.70 22.16
N ARG A 34 22.41 1.47 21.85
CA ARG A 34 23.78 0.95 21.66
C ARG A 34 24.30 0.11 22.82
N ALA A 35 24.00 0.53 24.05
CA ALA A 35 24.43 -0.18 25.26
C ALA A 35 23.86 -1.61 25.33
N GLU A 36 22.64 -1.83 24.83
CA GLU A 36 22.04 -3.18 24.74
C GLU A 36 22.80 -4.05 23.74
N LEU A 37 23.14 -3.51 22.57
CA LEU A 37 23.85 -4.27 21.53
C LEU A 37 25.30 -4.60 21.97
N GLU A 38 25.99 -3.66 22.61
CA GLU A 38 27.32 -3.90 23.18
C GLU A 38 27.28 -4.90 24.34
N ASN A 39 26.24 -4.85 25.18
CA ASN A 39 26.01 -5.84 26.23
C ASN A 39 25.76 -7.24 25.65
N ALA A 40 25.00 -7.35 24.55
CA ALA A 40 24.81 -8.60 23.83
C ALA A 40 26.13 -9.17 23.27
N LEU A 41 26.96 -8.32 22.64
CA LEU A 41 28.29 -8.69 22.14
C LEU A 41 29.26 -9.10 23.25
N LYS A 42 29.16 -8.50 24.43
CA LYS A 42 30.00 -8.82 25.59
C LYS A 42 29.61 -10.12 26.27
N LYS A 43 28.30 -10.42 26.35
CA LYS A 43 27.76 -11.57 27.09
C LYS A 43 27.62 -12.83 26.25
N VAL A 44 27.57 -12.73 24.93
CA VAL A 44 27.51 -13.89 24.04
C VAL A 44 28.77 -14.75 24.20
N THR A 45 28.64 -16.07 24.09
CA THR A 45 29.78 -16.98 24.21
C THR A 45 30.73 -16.82 23.02
N PRO A 46 32.03 -17.12 23.16
CA PRO A 46 32.98 -17.03 22.04
C PRO A 46 32.56 -17.82 20.80
N ALA A 47 31.96 -19.00 20.97
CA ALA A 47 31.46 -19.84 19.88
C ALA A 47 30.27 -19.21 19.11
N GLN A 48 29.49 -18.37 19.79
CA GLN A 48 28.27 -17.75 19.25
C GLN A 48 28.46 -16.29 18.82
N ARG A 49 29.65 -15.73 19.08
CA ARG A 49 29.94 -14.31 18.83
C ARG A 49 29.73 -13.90 17.38
N GLU A 50 30.16 -14.74 16.44
CA GLU A 50 30.00 -14.46 15.02
C GLU A 50 28.53 -14.35 14.60
N GLY A 51 27.65 -15.19 15.15
CA GLY A 51 26.21 -15.08 14.93
C GLY A 51 25.63 -13.79 15.50
N MET A 52 26.03 -13.40 16.72
CA MET A 52 25.60 -12.12 17.30
C MET A 52 26.04 -10.93 16.44
N GLU A 53 27.30 -10.92 16.00
CA GLU A 53 27.81 -9.87 15.12
C GLU A 53 27.08 -9.86 13.77
N PHE A 54 26.78 -11.03 13.19
CA PHE A 54 26.01 -11.14 11.96
C PHE A 54 24.61 -10.51 12.10
N LEU A 55 23.89 -10.81 13.20
CA LEU A 55 22.59 -10.21 13.46
C LEU A 55 22.69 -8.69 13.55
N ILE A 56 23.65 -8.16 14.32
CA ILE A 56 23.80 -6.70 14.51
C ILE A 56 24.23 -6.01 13.22
N ARG A 57 25.08 -6.63 12.40
CA ARG A 57 25.48 -6.09 11.09
C ARG A 57 24.27 -5.83 10.19
N TYR A 58 23.29 -6.75 10.17
CA TYR A 58 22.24 -6.73 9.14
C TYR A 58 20.81 -6.49 9.62
N MET A 59 20.57 -6.44 10.94
CA MET A 59 19.23 -6.13 11.45
C MET A 59 18.75 -4.73 11.00
N PRO A 60 17.45 -4.56 10.73
CA PRO A 60 16.91 -3.30 10.24
C PRO A 60 16.98 -2.20 11.31
N GLY A 61 16.93 -0.93 10.89
CA GLY A 61 17.09 0.22 11.78
C GLY A 61 16.15 0.19 12.99
N ARG A 62 14.89 -0.20 12.79
CA ARG A 62 13.90 -0.35 13.87
C ARG A 62 14.32 -1.37 14.93
N ASP A 63 14.98 -2.45 14.53
CA ASP A 63 15.40 -3.52 15.44
C ASP A 63 16.70 -3.10 16.18
N LEU A 64 17.61 -2.36 15.52
CA LEU A 64 18.79 -1.75 16.16
C LEU A 64 18.42 -0.83 17.32
N THR A 65 17.35 -0.05 17.17
CA THR A 65 16.94 0.96 18.16
C THR A 65 16.03 0.41 19.26
N THR A 66 15.53 -0.83 19.16
CA THR A 66 14.50 -1.34 20.07
C THR A 66 14.81 -2.69 20.72
N LEU A 67 15.52 -3.60 20.04
CA LEU A 67 15.75 -4.95 20.58
C LEU A 67 16.74 -4.93 21.74
N LYS A 68 16.40 -5.69 22.79
CA LYS A 68 17.18 -5.81 24.02
C LYS A 68 18.21 -6.92 23.94
N ALA A 69 19.29 -6.78 24.70
CA ALA A 69 20.38 -7.76 24.77
C ALA A 69 19.86 -9.13 25.16
N GLU A 70 18.94 -9.19 26.12
CA GLU A 70 18.32 -10.43 26.59
C GLU A 70 17.64 -11.19 25.45
N PHE A 71 16.86 -10.50 24.62
CA PHE A 71 16.17 -11.09 23.47
C PHE A 71 17.18 -11.67 22.47
N LEU A 72 18.20 -10.88 22.10
CA LEU A 72 19.22 -11.31 21.13
C LEU A 72 20.04 -12.49 21.64
N LEU A 73 20.47 -12.46 22.90
CA LEU A 73 21.22 -13.54 23.54
C LEU A 73 20.39 -14.83 23.57
N LYS A 74 19.10 -14.72 23.89
CA LYS A 74 18.18 -15.85 23.91
C LYS A 74 17.98 -16.45 22.52
N ASN A 75 17.72 -15.61 21.51
CA ASN A 75 17.58 -16.06 20.12
C ASN A 75 18.85 -16.77 19.62
N VAL A 76 20.03 -16.17 19.82
CA VAL A 76 21.31 -16.74 19.39
C VAL A 76 21.56 -18.07 20.10
N LYS A 77 21.38 -18.13 21.42
CA LYS A 77 21.56 -19.38 22.18
C LYS A 77 20.68 -20.51 21.66
N LEU A 78 19.39 -20.23 21.43
CA LEU A 78 18.43 -21.22 20.95
C LEU A 78 18.67 -21.61 19.49
N ALA A 79 19.06 -20.67 18.62
CA ALA A 79 19.37 -20.97 17.24
C ALA A 79 20.59 -21.90 17.11
N TYR A 80 21.65 -21.63 17.86
CA TYR A 80 22.83 -22.50 17.92
C TYR A 80 22.48 -23.85 18.54
N HIS A 81 21.72 -23.89 19.64
CA HIS A 81 21.30 -25.14 20.25
C HIS A 81 20.52 -26.02 19.27
N ALA A 82 19.51 -25.46 18.59
CA ALA A 82 18.71 -26.20 17.62
C ALA A 82 19.54 -26.67 16.43
N TRP A 83 20.43 -25.82 15.91
CA TRP A 83 21.31 -26.17 14.80
C TRP A 83 22.31 -27.27 15.18
N GLU A 84 23.02 -27.14 16.31
CA GLU A 84 24.06 -28.09 16.77
C GLU A 84 23.50 -29.44 17.23
N SER A 85 22.27 -29.46 17.75
CA SER A 85 21.60 -30.70 18.17
C SER A 85 20.90 -31.44 17.02
N SER A 86 20.73 -30.81 15.86
CA SER A 86 20.08 -31.43 14.71
C SER A 86 20.94 -32.51 14.03
N PRO A 87 20.36 -33.63 13.54
CA PRO A 87 21.09 -34.66 12.80
C PRO A 87 21.80 -34.17 11.53
N TRP A 88 21.28 -33.09 10.93
CA TRP A 88 21.79 -32.49 9.70
C TRP A 88 22.72 -31.30 9.93
N HIS A 89 23.11 -30.98 11.17
CA HIS A 89 23.99 -29.85 11.49
C HIS A 89 25.18 -29.72 10.53
N ARG A 90 25.90 -30.82 10.29
CA ARG A 90 27.09 -30.89 9.43
C ARG A 90 26.80 -30.73 7.94
N GLN A 91 25.54 -30.85 7.53
CA GLN A 91 25.09 -30.69 6.14
C GLN A 91 24.77 -29.22 5.81
N ILE A 92 24.62 -28.37 6.84
CA ILE A 92 24.25 -26.96 6.69
C ILE A 92 25.51 -26.10 6.62
N PRO A 93 25.77 -25.42 5.49
CA PRO A 93 26.83 -24.42 5.42
C PRO A 93 26.61 -23.32 6.44
N LYS A 94 27.71 -22.82 7.02
CA LYS A 94 27.63 -21.82 8.08
C LYS A 94 26.95 -20.53 7.64
N ASP A 95 27.15 -20.08 6.41
CA ASP A 95 26.49 -18.91 5.84
C ASP A 95 24.98 -19.11 5.69
N VAL A 96 24.53 -20.32 5.35
CA VAL A 96 23.11 -20.70 5.35
C VAL A 96 22.54 -20.70 6.77
N PHE A 97 23.29 -21.21 7.77
CA PHE A 97 22.88 -21.10 9.17
C PHE A 97 22.71 -19.63 9.60
N LEU A 98 23.71 -18.78 9.33
CA LEU A 98 23.68 -17.36 9.70
C LEU A 98 22.51 -16.62 9.04
N ASN A 99 22.20 -16.94 7.79
CA ASN A 99 21.21 -16.21 7.01
C ASN A 99 19.79 -16.76 7.10
N ASP A 100 19.62 -18.07 7.37
CA ASP A 100 18.34 -18.76 7.18
C ASP A 100 17.91 -19.66 8.36
N ILE A 101 18.73 -19.80 9.41
CA ILE A 101 18.33 -20.39 10.71
C ILE A 101 18.36 -19.34 11.82
N LEU A 102 19.47 -18.60 11.95
CA LEU A 102 19.75 -17.67 13.04
C LEU A 102 18.77 -16.47 13.16
N PRO A 103 18.25 -15.88 12.06
CA PRO A 103 17.38 -14.72 12.15
C PRO A 103 16.11 -14.97 12.98
N TYR A 104 15.72 -13.95 13.75
CA TYR A 104 14.51 -13.93 14.58
C TYR A 104 13.25 -13.47 13.81
N ALA A 105 13.40 -13.13 12.53
CA ALA A 105 12.32 -12.67 11.67
C ALA A 105 12.62 -12.99 10.19
N SER A 106 11.57 -13.01 9.38
CA SER A 106 11.57 -13.28 7.95
C SER A 106 11.25 -12.05 7.12
N ILE A 107 10.31 -11.22 7.57
CA ILE A 107 9.78 -10.03 6.88
C ILE A 107 9.46 -8.90 7.90
N SER A 108 8.25 -8.32 7.82
CA SER A 108 7.77 -7.20 8.61
C SER A 108 7.09 -7.58 9.92
N GLU A 109 6.92 -8.87 10.23
CA GLU A 109 6.15 -9.39 11.36
C GLU A 109 6.61 -8.86 12.73
N THR A 110 5.72 -8.89 13.74
CA THR A 110 6.05 -8.47 15.11
C THR A 110 7.20 -9.31 15.67
N ARG A 111 8.14 -8.67 16.39
CA ARG A 111 9.28 -9.39 17.00
C ARG A 111 8.83 -10.06 18.28
N GLU A 112 8.94 -11.38 18.31
CA GLU A 112 8.52 -12.19 19.46
C GLU A 112 9.45 -13.39 19.65
N ASP A 113 9.40 -13.99 20.84
CA ASP A 113 10.19 -15.17 21.19
C ASP A 113 9.46 -16.46 20.76
N TRP A 114 9.16 -16.57 19.47
CA TRP A 114 8.55 -17.76 18.88
C TRP A 114 9.45 -18.98 19.01
N ARG A 115 10.78 -18.80 18.95
CA ARG A 115 11.76 -19.89 18.92
C ARG A 115 11.69 -20.75 20.17
N SER A 116 11.50 -20.14 21.33
CA SER A 116 11.37 -20.87 22.60
C SER A 116 10.13 -21.76 22.66
N ASP A 117 9.00 -21.26 22.16
CA ASP A 117 7.75 -21.99 22.14
C ASP A 117 7.78 -23.10 21.08
N PHE A 118 8.19 -22.75 19.86
CA PHE A 118 8.19 -23.66 18.72
C PHE A 118 9.22 -24.77 18.84
N PHE A 119 10.39 -24.53 19.45
CA PHE A 119 11.33 -25.62 19.73
C PHE A 119 10.72 -26.65 20.69
N LYS A 120 10.03 -26.19 21.74
CA LYS A 120 9.37 -27.09 22.71
C LYS A 120 8.26 -27.92 22.07
N ARG A 121 7.49 -27.31 21.15
CA ARG A 121 6.37 -27.98 20.47
C ARG A 121 6.85 -28.98 19.42
N PHE A 122 7.84 -28.59 18.62
CA PHE A 122 8.12 -29.28 17.36
C PHE A 122 9.43 -30.06 17.31
N ALA A 123 10.35 -29.91 18.28
CA ALA A 123 11.62 -30.66 18.27
C ALA A 123 11.38 -32.18 18.30
N ASP A 124 10.44 -32.65 19.13
CA ASP A 124 10.11 -34.07 19.23
C ASP A 124 9.44 -34.62 17.97
N LEU A 125 8.72 -33.77 17.22
CA LEU A 125 8.05 -34.14 15.97
C LEU A 125 9.05 -34.51 14.87
N VAL A 126 10.23 -33.87 14.87
CA VAL A 126 11.26 -34.06 13.83
C VAL A 126 12.47 -34.88 14.29
N LYS A 127 12.46 -35.40 15.52
CA LYS A 127 13.61 -36.09 16.15
C LYS A 127 14.17 -37.26 15.32
N ASP A 128 13.30 -37.95 14.59
CA ASP A 128 13.67 -39.13 13.82
C ASP A 128 14.11 -38.78 12.38
N ALA A 129 13.82 -37.57 11.91
CA ALA A 129 14.18 -37.09 10.58
C ALA A 129 15.71 -37.03 10.39
N LYS A 130 16.18 -37.39 9.20
CA LYS A 130 17.62 -37.46 8.88
C LYS A 130 18.10 -36.29 8.05
N THR A 131 17.21 -35.61 7.34
CA THR A 131 17.55 -34.44 6.51
C THR A 131 16.68 -33.23 6.87
N PRO A 132 17.16 -32.01 6.57
CA PRO A 132 16.36 -30.80 6.76
C PRO A 132 15.05 -30.84 5.97
N GLY A 133 15.06 -31.43 4.77
CA GLY A 133 13.89 -31.52 3.91
C GLY A 133 12.82 -32.46 4.46
N GLU A 134 13.22 -33.61 5.01
CA GLU A 134 12.31 -34.53 5.70
C GLU A 134 11.68 -33.86 6.93
N ALA A 135 12.48 -33.16 7.74
CA ALA A 135 12.00 -32.42 8.90
C ALA A 135 11.00 -31.31 8.49
N ALA A 136 11.29 -30.55 7.44
CA ALA A 136 10.37 -29.53 6.94
C ALA A 136 9.04 -30.11 6.43
N ALA A 137 9.09 -31.25 5.73
CA ALA A 137 7.89 -31.94 5.30
C ALA A 137 7.05 -32.38 6.51
N LEU A 138 7.66 -33.00 7.53
CA LEU A 138 6.98 -33.37 8.77
C LEU A 138 6.33 -32.17 9.46
N LEU A 139 7.04 -31.04 9.55
CA LEU A 139 6.50 -29.81 10.13
C LEU A 139 5.28 -29.31 9.35
N ASN A 140 5.37 -29.19 8.02
CA ASN A 140 4.27 -28.66 7.21
C ASN A 140 3.00 -29.53 7.30
N ASN A 141 3.15 -30.85 7.47
CA ASN A 141 2.03 -31.78 7.64
C ASN A 141 1.28 -31.65 8.99
N ASN A 142 1.90 -31.04 10.01
CA ASN A 142 1.44 -31.13 11.40
C ASN A 142 1.29 -29.76 12.10
N VAL A 143 2.19 -28.80 11.88
CA VAL A 143 2.27 -27.52 12.60
C VAL A 143 0.93 -26.77 12.59
N PHE A 144 0.28 -26.66 11.43
CA PHE A 144 -0.98 -25.90 11.31
C PHE A 144 -2.16 -26.55 12.03
N LYS A 145 -2.17 -27.89 12.10
CA LYS A 145 -3.18 -28.65 12.87
C LYS A 145 -2.97 -28.45 14.36
N GLU A 146 -1.72 -28.55 14.81
CA GLU A 146 -1.36 -28.38 16.22
C GLU A 146 -1.62 -26.95 16.71
N LEU A 147 -1.36 -25.95 15.87
CA LEU A 147 -1.59 -24.55 16.18
C LEU A 147 -3.04 -24.09 15.96
N ASN A 148 -3.89 -24.93 15.36
CA ASN A 148 -5.26 -24.59 14.95
C ASN A 148 -5.33 -23.31 14.07
N VAL A 149 -4.42 -23.19 13.11
CA VAL A 149 -4.34 -22.07 12.17
C VAL A 149 -4.65 -22.56 10.77
N LYS A 150 -5.59 -21.89 10.09
CA LYS A 150 -5.94 -22.19 8.69
C LYS A 150 -5.70 -20.99 7.77
N TYR A 151 -5.64 -21.25 6.47
CA TYR A 151 -5.64 -20.18 5.49
C TYR A 151 -6.93 -19.34 5.57
N SER A 152 -6.78 -18.02 5.54
CA SER A 152 -7.88 -17.09 5.28
C SER A 152 -7.37 -15.72 4.85
N THR A 153 -8.16 -15.03 4.02
CA THR A 153 -7.96 -13.61 3.69
C THR A 153 -8.69 -12.64 4.63
N LYS A 154 -9.45 -13.15 5.62
CA LYS A 154 -10.27 -12.35 6.58
C LYS A 154 -9.51 -11.88 7.84
N ARG A 155 -8.21 -12.19 7.91
CA ARG A 155 -7.22 -11.72 8.91
C ARG A 155 -7.03 -10.20 9.00
N LYS A 156 -6.56 -9.71 10.16
CA LYS A 156 -6.26 -8.29 10.45
C LYS A 156 -5.19 -7.67 9.54
N ARG A 157 -4.10 -8.39 9.24
CA ARG A 157 -2.99 -7.96 8.39
C ARG A 157 -2.36 -9.16 7.67
N PRO A 158 -1.71 -9.00 6.50
CA PRO A 158 -1.14 -10.12 5.75
C PRO A 158 0.11 -10.74 6.39
N ASP A 159 0.93 -9.93 7.07
CA ASP A 159 2.26 -10.23 7.62
C ASP A 159 2.24 -10.56 9.13
N GLN A 160 1.30 -11.40 9.54
CA GLN A 160 1.12 -11.78 10.95
C GLN A 160 2.33 -12.52 11.52
N SER A 161 2.65 -12.26 12.79
CA SER A 161 3.57 -13.11 13.55
C SER A 161 2.90 -14.44 13.94
N PRO A 162 3.66 -15.44 14.43
CA PRO A 162 3.09 -16.69 14.91
C PRO A 162 1.98 -16.50 15.95
N SER A 163 2.20 -15.68 16.99
CA SER A 163 1.21 -15.43 18.03
C SER A 163 -0.09 -14.84 17.49
N GLU A 164 -0.01 -13.88 16.57
CA GLU A 164 -1.18 -13.26 15.93
C GLU A 164 -1.96 -14.21 15.02
N SER A 165 -1.25 -15.18 14.42
CA SER A 165 -1.86 -16.22 13.59
C SER A 165 -2.59 -17.25 14.45
N ILE A 166 -1.97 -17.66 15.55
CA ILE A 166 -2.55 -18.57 16.56
C ILE A 166 -3.77 -17.94 17.22
N GLU A 167 -3.66 -16.68 17.68
CA GLU A 167 -4.75 -15.95 18.33
C GLU A 167 -5.99 -15.84 17.44
N GLN A 168 -5.80 -15.63 16.13
CA GLN A 168 -6.91 -15.51 15.17
C GLN A 168 -7.41 -16.86 14.64
N GLY A 169 -6.65 -17.94 14.85
CA GLY A 169 -6.89 -19.24 14.21
C GLY A 169 -6.84 -19.18 12.68
N MET A 170 -6.30 -18.11 12.09
CA MET A 170 -6.24 -17.92 10.65
C MET A 170 -5.11 -16.97 10.21
N ALA A 171 -4.55 -17.22 9.02
CA ALA A 171 -3.51 -16.40 8.43
C ALA A 171 -3.56 -16.39 6.89
N SER A 172 -2.93 -15.38 6.28
CA SER A 172 -2.73 -15.33 4.83
C SER A 172 -1.59 -16.26 4.39
N CYS A 173 -1.37 -16.44 3.08
CA CYS A 173 -0.20 -17.16 2.56
C CYS A 173 1.13 -16.62 3.13
N SER A 174 1.22 -15.30 3.39
CA SER A 174 2.39 -14.69 4.00
C SER A 174 2.51 -15.04 5.49
N GLY A 175 1.44 -14.95 6.27
CA GLY A 175 1.45 -15.31 7.69
C GLY A 175 1.70 -16.81 7.92
N LEU A 176 1.10 -17.68 7.10
CA LEU A 176 1.37 -19.13 7.15
C LEU A 176 2.83 -19.44 6.79
N SER A 177 3.40 -18.73 5.82
CA SER A 177 4.82 -18.89 5.46
C SER A 177 5.72 -18.48 6.63
N VAL A 178 5.43 -17.38 7.32
CA VAL A 178 6.15 -16.98 8.55
C VAL A 178 6.08 -18.08 9.61
N VAL A 179 4.88 -18.60 9.91
CA VAL A 179 4.69 -19.69 10.89
C VAL A 179 5.52 -20.93 10.54
N LEU A 180 5.50 -21.37 9.29
CA LEU A 180 6.26 -22.56 8.86
C LEU A 180 7.77 -22.31 8.89
N ILE A 181 8.23 -21.12 8.48
CA ILE A 181 9.66 -20.75 8.55
C ILE A 181 10.12 -20.75 10.01
N ASP A 182 9.36 -20.16 10.91
CA ASP A 182 9.68 -20.09 12.33
C ASP A 182 9.70 -21.50 12.95
N ALA A 183 8.77 -22.39 12.56
CA ALA A 183 8.77 -23.78 13.01
C ALA A 183 10.02 -24.53 12.51
N CYS A 184 10.39 -24.38 11.24
CA CYS A 184 11.61 -24.93 10.66
C CYS A 184 12.86 -24.43 11.39
N ARG A 185 13.00 -23.10 11.52
CA ARG A 185 14.16 -22.46 12.15
C ARG A 185 14.27 -22.82 13.62
N ALA A 186 13.15 -23.01 14.32
CA ALA A 186 13.14 -23.39 15.72
C ALA A 186 13.84 -24.72 15.96
N VAL A 187 13.72 -25.68 15.02
CA VAL A 187 14.34 -27.02 15.12
C VAL A 187 15.61 -27.17 14.26
N GLY A 188 16.22 -26.06 13.82
CA GLY A 188 17.50 -26.08 13.12
C GLY A 188 17.42 -26.39 11.62
N VAL A 189 16.24 -26.31 11.01
CA VAL A 189 16.05 -26.41 9.54
C VAL A 189 16.19 -25.02 8.91
N PRO A 190 17.10 -24.82 7.93
CA PRO A 190 17.20 -23.53 7.24
C PRO A 190 15.99 -23.31 6.34
N ALA A 191 15.29 -22.20 6.56
CA ALA A 191 14.11 -21.83 5.80
C ALA A 191 14.06 -20.33 5.53
N ARG A 192 13.48 -19.93 4.40
CA ARG A 192 13.31 -18.53 4.01
C ARG A 192 11.99 -18.27 3.29
N PHE A 193 11.57 -17.01 3.35
CA PHE A 193 10.34 -16.53 2.75
C PHE A 193 10.53 -16.30 1.27
N VAL A 194 9.60 -16.77 0.45
CA VAL A 194 9.63 -16.61 -1.00
C VAL A 194 8.30 -16.07 -1.47
N GLY A 195 8.32 -15.24 -2.51
CA GLY A 195 7.07 -14.80 -3.12
C GLY A 195 7.27 -14.15 -4.48
N THR A 196 6.14 -14.00 -5.17
CA THR A 196 6.02 -13.16 -6.36
C THR A 196 5.03 -12.02 -6.09
N PRO A 197 5.36 -10.77 -6.46
CA PRO A 197 4.44 -9.65 -6.29
C PRO A 197 3.17 -9.77 -7.14
N LEU A 198 3.30 -10.39 -8.31
CA LEU A 198 2.20 -10.65 -9.21
C LEU A 198 2.62 -11.75 -10.19
N TRP A 199 1.86 -12.85 -10.26
CA TRP A 199 2.05 -13.88 -11.27
C TRP A 199 2.13 -13.26 -12.69
N SER A 200 2.92 -13.87 -13.59
CA SER A 200 3.07 -13.44 -14.99
C SER A 200 1.71 -13.31 -15.72
N ASN A 201 0.75 -14.13 -15.31
CA ASN A 201 -0.62 -14.13 -15.81
C ASN A 201 -1.58 -13.18 -15.08
N ARG A 202 -1.05 -12.35 -14.17
CA ARG A 202 -1.79 -11.33 -13.42
C ARG A 202 -2.87 -11.88 -12.48
N SER A 203 -2.80 -13.16 -12.12
CA SER A 203 -3.80 -13.80 -11.24
C SER A 203 -3.73 -13.36 -9.78
N GLY A 204 -2.64 -12.69 -9.36
CA GLY A 204 -2.45 -12.18 -8.00
C GLY A 204 -1.02 -12.39 -7.49
N ASN A 205 -0.77 -12.08 -6.22
CA ASN A 205 0.49 -12.41 -5.54
C ASN A 205 0.39 -13.76 -4.83
N HIS A 206 1.51 -14.35 -4.47
CA HIS A 206 1.55 -15.49 -3.58
C HIS A 206 2.91 -15.58 -2.88
N SER A 207 2.91 -16.17 -1.68
CA SER A 207 4.09 -16.37 -0.85
C SER A 207 4.14 -17.81 -0.35
N TRP A 208 5.33 -18.38 -0.28
CA TRP A 208 5.60 -19.75 0.14
C TRP A 208 6.98 -19.86 0.80
N VAL A 209 7.43 -21.08 1.09
CA VAL A 209 8.67 -21.33 1.83
C VAL A 209 9.69 -22.06 0.97
N GLU A 210 10.96 -21.63 1.06
CA GLU A 210 12.10 -22.42 0.62
C GLU A 210 12.87 -22.98 1.81
N VAL A 211 13.28 -24.25 1.69
CA VAL A 211 14.03 -25.02 2.68
C VAL A 211 15.34 -25.48 2.06
N TYR A 212 16.43 -25.40 2.81
CA TYR A 212 17.74 -25.86 2.33
C TYR A 212 17.99 -27.32 2.73
N ASP A 213 18.15 -28.19 1.74
CA ASP A 213 18.55 -29.60 1.88
C ASP A 213 19.47 -29.97 0.69
N ASN A 214 20.79 -29.77 0.86
CA ASN A 214 21.78 -29.86 -0.23
C ASN A 214 21.40 -29.03 -1.49
N GLY A 215 20.82 -27.86 -1.26
CA GLY A 215 20.19 -27.05 -2.30
C GLY A 215 18.89 -26.44 -1.77
N TRP A 216 18.33 -25.47 -2.50
CA TRP A 216 17.06 -24.85 -2.11
C TRP A 216 15.89 -25.58 -2.76
N HIS A 217 14.97 -26.06 -1.93
CA HIS A 217 13.73 -26.72 -2.31
C HIS A 217 12.54 -25.89 -1.83
N PHE A 218 11.39 -25.92 -2.51
CA PHE A 218 10.20 -25.16 -2.10
C PHE A 218 9.07 -26.06 -1.57
N THR A 219 8.21 -25.48 -0.73
CA THR A 219 6.95 -26.07 -0.28
C THR A 219 5.94 -24.96 0.01
N GLY A 220 4.65 -25.23 -0.21
CA GLY A 220 3.57 -24.33 0.20
C GLY A 220 3.38 -24.36 1.72
N ALA A 221 2.85 -23.29 2.32
CA ALA A 221 2.59 -23.25 3.76
C ALA A 221 1.13 -23.61 4.04
N CYS A 222 0.89 -24.65 4.86
CA CYS A 222 -0.44 -25.24 5.08
C CYS A 222 -0.99 -25.95 3.82
N GLU A 223 -0.09 -26.35 2.92
CA GLU A 223 -0.37 -27.00 1.63
C GLU A 223 0.52 -28.24 1.48
N ALA A 224 0.54 -29.09 2.52
CA ALA A 224 1.49 -30.18 2.61
C ALA A 224 1.32 -31.22 1.47
N THR A 225 2.43 -31.57 0.84
CA THR A 225 2.53 -32.53 -0.28
C THR A 225 3.06 -33.89 0.16
N GLY A 226 2.69 -34.32 1.37
CA GLY A 226 3.25 -35.51 2.00
C GLY A 226 4.73 -35.31 2.33
N THR A 227 5.59 -36.22 1.89
CA THR A 227 7.06 -36.16 2.10
C THR A 227 7.79 -35.36 1.03
N ASP A 228 7.11 -34.99 -0.06
CA ASP A 228 7.77 -34.43 -1.23
C ASP A 228 7.91 -32.92 -1.15
N LEU A 229 9.14 -32.43 -1.34
CA LEU A 229 9.40 -31.01 -1.64
C LEU A 229 9.37 -30.76 -3.15
N ASN A 230 9.42 -29.48 -3.54
CA ASN A 230 9.29 -29.01 -4.92
C ASN A 230 7.97 -29.39 -5.59
N LYS A 231 6.93 -29.59 -4.78
CA LYS A 231 5.55 -29.78 -5.21
C LYS A 231 4.68 -28.70 -4.56
N GLY A 232 3.69 -28.25 -5.33
CA GLY A 232 2.75 -27.22 -4.91
C GLY A 232 1.87 -26.83 -6.10
N TRP A 233 0.63 -26.45 -5.84
CA TRP A 233 -0.32 -26.07 -6.89
C TRP A 233 0.22 -24.90 -7.75
N PHE A 234 1.03 -24.01 -7.13
CA PHE A 234 1.63 -22.85 -7.77
C PHE A 234 2.86 -23.15 -8.64
N ALA A 235 3.43 -24.36 -8.58
CA ALA A 235 4.71 -24.69 -9.23
C ALA A 235 4.70 -24.37 -10.73
N SER A 236 3.63 -24.75 -11.43
CA SER A 236 3.46 -24.47 -12.87
C SER A 236 3.38 -22.97 -13.18
N ARG A 237 2.78 -22.17 -12.30
CA ARG A 237 2.72 -20.71 -12.46
C ARG A 237 4.06 -20.06 -12.19
N ALA A 238 4.73 -20.49 -11.12
CA ALA A 238 6.08 -20.05 -10.79
C ALA A 238 7.07 -20.33 -11.93
N ALA A 239 6.88 -21.43 -12.68
CA ALA A 239 7.69 -21.74 -13.86
C ALA A 239 7.51 -20.78 -15.04
N THR A 240 6.49 -19.91 -15.02
CA THR A 240 6.25 -18.88 -16.03
C THR A 240 6.70 -17.48 -15.59
N ALA A 241 7.36 -17.37 -14.44
CA ALA A 241 7.88 -16.10 -13.92
C ALA A 241 8.88 -15.44 -14.88
N VAL A 242 8.96 -14.11 -14.84
CA VAL A 242 9.78 -13.32 -15.77
C VAL A 242 10.91 -12.66 -14.98
N ARG A 243 12.13 -13.18 -15.13
CA ARG A 243 13.31 -12.79 -14.34
C ARG A 243 13.55 -11.28 -14.33
N ASP A 244 13.47 -10.66 -15.51
CA ASP A 244 13.82 -9.25 -15.72
C ASP A 244 12.65 -8.29 -15.51
N ASN A 245 11.49 -8.80 -15.10
CA ASN A 245 10.35 -7.97 -14.71
C ASN A 245 10.18 -8.02 -13.19
N PRO A 246 10.46 -6.91 -12.46
CA PRO A 246 10.43 -6.92 -11.00
C PRO A 246 9.08 -7.27 -10.37
N ILE A 247 7.98 -7.12 -11.11
CA ILE A 247 6.63 -7.43 -10.65
C ILE A 247 6.31 -8.92 -10.86
N HIS A 248 6.91 -9.57 -11.87
CA HIS A 248 6.66 -10.96 -12.26
C HIS A 248 7.82 -11.92 -11.95
N ALA A 249 8.88 -11.42 -11.34
CA ALA A 249 9.98 -12.22 -10.81
C ALA A 249 9.59 -12.89 -9.48
N ILE A 250 10.43 -13.84 -9.08
CA ILE A 250 10.32 -14.52 -7.78
C ILE A 250 11.52 -14.14 -6.93
N TYR A 251 11.24 -13.74 -5.69
CA TYR A 251 12.22 -13.29 -4.73
C TYR A 251 12.20 -14.18 -3.50
N ALA A 252 13.38 -14.48 -2.95
CA ALA A 252 13.51 -15.08 -1.64
C ALA A 252 14.19 -14.09 -0.69
N THR A 253 13.73 -13.99 0.55
CA THR A 253 14.30 -13.08 1.54
C THR A 253 15.73 -13.46 1.90
N SER A 254 16.51 -12.46 2.27
CA SER A 254 17.87 -12.58 2.76
C SER A 254 18.02 -11.68 3.98
N TYR A 255 18.55 -12.22 5.08
CA TYR A 255 18.86 -11.39 6.24
C TYR A 255 20.11 -10.56 5.97
N LYS A 256 21.12 -11.18 5.34
CA LYS A 256 22.29 -10.47 4.81
C LYS A 256 21.85 -9.46 3.76
N GLN A 257 22.42 -8.26 3.83
CA GLN A 257 22.18 -7.22 2.84
C GLN A 257 22.54 -7.66 1.43
N THR A 258 21.65 -7.38 0.49
CA THR A 258 21.82 -7.56 -0.96
C THR A 258 21.40 -6.28 -1.70
N PRO A 259 21.71 -6.14 -3.00
CA PRO A 259 21.23 -5.01 -3.81
C PRO A 259 19.72 -5.02 -4.09
N ILE A 260 19.02 -6.11 -3.76
CA ILE A 260 17.60 -6.30 -4.08
C ILE A 260 16.81 -6.29 -2.77
N HIS A 261 15.71 -5.56 -2.75
CA HIS A 261 14.77 -5.56 -1.63
C HIS A 261 13.61 -6.49 -1.93
N PHE A 262 13.08 -7.14 -0.89
CA PHE A 262 11.90 -7.98 -1.04
C PHE A 262 10.68 -7.10 -1.33
N PRO A 263 9.97 -7.30 -2.45
CA PRO A 263 8.78 -6.53 -2.80
C PRO A 263 7.58 -6.95 -1.95
N MET A 264 7.44 -6.34 -0.77
CA MET A 264 6.28 -6.57 0.10
C MET A 264 5.05 -5.88 -0.50
N VAL A 265 4.08 -6.66 -0.97
CA VAL A 265 2.88 -6.16 -1.67
C VAL A 265 1.95 -5.30 -0.79
N TRP A 266 2.13 -5.33 0.53
CA TRP A 266 1.45 -4.47 1.51
C TRP A 266 2.27 -3.25 1.95
N ASP A 267 3.56 -3.20 1.61
CA ASP A 267 4.47 -2.08 1.89
C ASP A 267 5.57 -2.01 0.80
N TRP A 268 5.20 -1.47 -0.35
CA TRP A 268 6.07 -1.39 -1.54
C TRP A 268 7.30 -0.48 -1.34
N ASP A 269 7.25 0.42 -0.36
CA ASP A 269 8.33 1.37 -0.08
C ASP A 269 9.35 0.80 0.92
N ALA A 270 9.09 -0.36 1.52
CA ALA A 270 10.04 -1.00 2.42
C ALA A 270 11.37 -1.32 1.74
N ARG A 271 12.47 -0.89 2.37
CA ARG A 271 13.85 -1.15 1.93
C ARG A 271 14.68 -1.90 2.97
N TYR A 272 14.05 -2.36 4.03
CA TYR A 272 14.74 -2.98 5.17
C TYR A 272 14.68 -4.52 5.16
N VAL A 273 13.98 -5.12 4.21
CA VAL A 273 13.99 -6.58 3.95
C VAL A 273 14.73 -6.81 2.63
N TYR A 274 15.86 -7.49 2.68
CA TYR A 274 16.66 -7.80 1.50
C TYR A 274 16.20 -9.11 0.85
N ALA A 275 16.56 -9.30 -0.41
CA ALA A 275 16.16 -10.47 -1.17
C ALA A 275 17.20 -10.89 -2.21
N VAL A 276 17.02 -12.10 -2.74
CA VAL A 276 17.71 -12.60 -3.93
C VAL A 276 16.66 -12.95 -4.98
N ASN A 277 16.93 -12.64 -6.25
CA ASN A 277 16.08 -13.07 -7.35
C ASN A 277 16.33 -14.56 -7.60
N VAL A 278 15.30 -15.38 -7.41
CA VAL A 278 15.37 -16.85 -7.51
C VAL A 278 14.56 -17.39 -8.68
N THR A 279 14.12 -16.52 -9.60
CA THR A 279 13.24 -16.86 -10.72
C THR A 279 13.72 -18.08 -11.51
N ASP A 280 15.02 -18.18 -11.79
CA ASP A 280 15.58 -19.28 -12.59
C ASP A 280 15.41 -20.66 -11.95
N ARG A 281 15.26 -20.72 -10.61
CA ARG A 281 14.96 -21.99 -9.93
C ARG A 281 13.60 -22.53 -10.35
N TYR A 282 12.64 -21.65 -10.56
CA TYR A 282 11.27 -22.01 -10.89
C TYR A 282 11.08 -22.17 -12.39
N THR A 283 11.65 -21.29 -13.22
CA THR A 283 11.50 -21.38 -14.68
C THR A 283 12.13 -22.64 -15.28
N ARG A 284 13.13 -23.25 -14.60
CA ARG A 284 13.68 -24.57 -14.96
C ARG A 284 12.72 -25.73 -14.71
N LEU A 285 11.65 -25.53 -13.93
CA LEU A 285 10.61 -26.53 -13.66
C LEU A 285 9.47 -26.48 -14.68
N LYS A 286 9.63 -25.68 -15.76
CA LYS A 286 8.62 -25.53 -16.79
C LYS A 286 8.38 -26.88 -17.47
N GLU A 287 7.18 -27.40 -17.25
CA GLU A 287 6.68 -28.57 -17.97
C GLU A 287 6.43 -28.19 -19.43
N GLU A 288 6.98 -28.97 -20.37
CA GLU A 288 6.64 -28.85 -21.79
C GLU A 288 5.32 -29.57 -22.06
N LEU A 289 4.25 -28.79 -22.22
CA LEU A 289 2.99 -29.32 -22.69
C LEU A 289 3.11 -29.63 -24.20
N PRO A 290 2.47 -30.71 -24.71
CA PRO A 290 2.45 -31.01 -26.13
C PRO A 290 1.97 -29.82 -26.97
N GLU A 291 2.43 -29.74 -28.23
CA GLU A 291 2.06 -28.65 -29.11
C GLU A 291 0.53 -28.51 -29.23
N GLY A 292 0.03 -27.29 -29.03
CA GLY A 292 -1.40 -27.00 -29.02
C GLY A 292 -2.12 -27.32 -27.71
N ILE A 293 -1.47 -27.85 -26.67
CA ILE A 293 -2.07 -28.05 -25.33
C ILE A 293 -1.69 -26.91 -24.39
N GLN A 294 -2.67 -26.33 -23.70
CA GLN A 294 -2.46 -25.29 -22.68
C GLN A 294 -3.37 -25.52 -21.47
N ARG A 295 -2.93 -25.06 -20.31
CA ARG A 295 -3.70 -25.16 -19.07
C ARG A 295 -4.87 -24.17 -19.07
N VAL A 296 -6.06 -24.66 -18.72
CA VAL A 296 -7.27 -23.87 -18.46
C VAL A 296 -7.62 -24.01 -16.99
N MET A 297 -7.95 -22.91 -16.34
CA MET A 297 -8.24 -22.85 -14.91
C MET A 297 -9.75 -22.84 -14.65
N PHE A 298 -10.17 -23.44 -13.54
CA PHE A 298 -11.56 -23.55 -13.15
C PHE A 298 -11.75 -23.17 -11.68
N VAL A 299 -12.79 -22.39 -11.39
CA VAL A 299 -13.19 -22.00 -10.03
C VAL A 299 -14.71 -21.90 -9.91
N ALA A 300 -15.27 -22.33 -8.79
CA ALA A 300 -16.66 -22.08 -8.45
C ALA A 300 -16.75 -21.04 -7.34
N MET A 301 -17.65 -20.08 -7.51
CA MET A 301 -17.85 -18.91 -6.65
C MET A 301 -19.31 -18.86 -6.21
N ARG A 302 -19.55 -18.49 -4.96
CA ARG A 302 -20.91 -18.18 -4.48
C ARG A 302 -21.40 -16.92 -5.18
N LYS A 303 -22.55 -17.01 -5.83
CA LYS A 303 -23.13 -15.91 -6.62
C LYS A 303 -23.35 -14.69 -5.73
N GLY A 304 -22.75 -13.56 -6.13
CA GLY A 304 -22.82 -12.30 -5.35
C GLY A 304 -21.83 -12.22 -4.17
N SER A 305 -20.94 -13.21 -4.02
CA SER A 305 -19.84 -13.19 -3.05
C SER A 305 -18.49 -13.33 -3.78
N THR A 306 -17.41 -13.05 -3.04
CA THR A 306 -16.05 -13.46 -3.43
C THR A 306 -15.68 -14.83 -2.87
N ASP A 307 -16.57 -15.47 -2.10
CA ASP A 307 -16.29 -16.78 -1.50
C ASP A 307 -16.33 -17.89 -2.57
N ARG A 308 -15.27 -18.70 -2.60
CA ARG A 308 -15.16 -19.91 -3.42
C ARG A 308 -15.94 -21.07 -2.81
N ILE A 309 -16.47 -21.93 -3.68
CA ILE A 309 -17.20 -23.14 -3.31
C ILE A 309 -16.46 -24.36 -3.85
N ARG A 310 -16.39 -25.40 -3.03
CA ARG A 310 -15.93 -26.72 -3.45
C ARG A 310 -17.09 -27.50 -4.06
N LEU A 311 -17.00 -27.80 -5.35
CA LEU A 311 -17.98 -28.58 -6.10
C LEU A 311 -17.28 -29.68 -6.91
N PRO A 312 -17.90 -30.85 -7.11
CA PRO A 312 -17.41 -31.83 -8.09
C PRO A 312 -17.21 -31.16 -9.46
N LEU A 313 -16.11 -31.42 -10.16
CA LEU A 313 -15.81 -30.85 -11.47
C LEU A 313 -15.49 -31.99 -12.44
N THR A 314 -16.27 -32.07 -13.52
CA THR A 314 -16.05 -33.02 -14.62
C THR A 314 -15.84 -32.28 -15.92
N ILE A 315 -14.83 -32.68 -16.69
CA ILE A 315 -14.52 -32.14 -18.01
C ILE A 315 -14.44 -33.30 -19.00
N THR A 316 -15.28 -33.29 -20.04
CA THR A 316 -15.27 -34.28 -21.12
C THR A 316 -14.97 -33.65 -22.48
N ASN A 317 -14.32 -34.40 -23.36
CA ASN A 317 -14.08 -33.96 -24.74
C ASN A 317 -15.32 -34.19 -25.64
N GLN A 318 -15.20 -33.86 -26.93
CA GLN A 318 -16.32 -34.04 -27.88
C GLN A 318 -16.68 -35.51 -28.15
N ALA A 319 -15.77 -36.45 -27.88
CA ALA A 319 -16.01 -37.88 -27.99
C ALA A 319 -16.70 -38.47 -26.74
N GLY A 320 -16.94 -37.66 -25.71
CA GLY A 320 -17.53 -38.09 -24.43
C GLY A 320 -16.52 -38.72 -23.47
N GLU A 321 -15.22 -38.66 -23.78
CA GLU A 321 -14.16 -39.15 -22.90
C GLU A 321 -13.90 -38.14 -21.77
N GLU A 322 -13.75 -38.64 -20.55
CA GLU A 322 -13.43 -37.85 -19.37
C GLU A 322 -11.95 -37.46 -19.36
N ILE A 323 -11.70 -36.15 -19.43
CA ILE A 323 -10.36 -35.55 -19.39
C ILE A 323 -9.95 -35.22 -17.96
N TYR A 324 -10.92 -34.89 -17.11
CA TYR A 324 -10.70 -34.58 -15.72
C TYR A 324 -11.95 -34.85 -14.88
N SER A 325 -11.74 -35.42 -13.70
CA SER A 325 -12.72 -35.54 -12.63
C SER A 325 -12.07 -35.19 -11.30
N GLY A 326 -12.71 -34.30 -10.53
CA GLY A 326 -12.16 -33.77 -9.29
C GLY A 326 -13.11 -32.81 -8.59
N HIS A 327 -12.57 -31.82 -7.89
CA HIS A 327 -13.38 -30.79 -7.24
C HIS A 327 -12.75 -29.41 -7.44
N THR A 328 -13.57 -28.35 -7.52
CA THR A 328 -13.09 -26.96 -7.39
C THR A 328 -12.60 -26.70 -5.96
N ASN A 329 -11.63 -25.80 -5.77
CA ASN A 329 -11.18 -25.45 -4.41
C ASN A 329 -12.04 -24.33 -3.80
N ASP A 330 -12.24 -24.37 -2.47
CA ASP A 330 -12.98 -23.38 -1.67
C ASP A 330 -12.04 -22.36 -0.96
N GLU A 331 -12.59 -21.57 -0.03
CA GLU A 331 -11.87 -20.54 0.74
C GLU A 331 -10.78 -21.07 1.68
N SER A 332 -10.71 -22.39 1.92
CA SER A 332 -9.63 -22.99 2.71
C SER A 332 -8.31 -23.11 1.94
N PHE A 333 -8.34 -22.93 0.62
CA PHE A 333 -7.17 -22.93 -0.25
C PHE A 333 -6.71 -21.51 -0.57
N ASP A 334 -5.46 -21.37 -1.01
CA ASP A 334 -4.97 -20.07 -1.48
C ASP A 334 -5.92 -19.50 -2.55
N ARG A 335 -6.19 -18.19 -2.47
CA ARG A 335 -7.13 -17.53 -3.39
C ARG A 335 -6.73 -17.71 -4.86
N ASN A 336 -5.45 -17.88 -5.14
CA ASN A 336 -4.94 -18.10 -6.48
C ASN A 336 -4.96 -19.58 -6.87
N ASP A 337 -5.17 -20.53 -5.96
CA ASP A 337 -5.17 -21.97 -6.22
C ASP A 337 -6.42 -22.41 -6.99
N HIS A 338 -6.41 -22.25 -8.31
CA HIS A 338 -7.47 -22.71 -9.20
C HIS A 338 -7.16 -24.12 -9.70
N VAL A 339 -8.19 -24.93 -9.91
CA VAL A 339 -8.04 -26.22 -10.59
C VAL A 339 -7.56 -25.96 -12.01
N SER A 340 -6.40 -26.49 -12.36
CA SER A 340 -5.72 -26.23 -13.63
C SER A 340 -5.61 -27.52 -14.43
N VAL A 341 -6.28 -27.59 -15.58
CA VAL A 341 -6.34 -28.80 -16.42
C VAL A 341 -5.70 -28.52 -17.79
N PRO A 342 -4.75 -29.36 -18.27
CA PRO A 342 -4.18 -29.22 -19.61
C PRO A 342 -5.21 -29.64 -20.67
N LEU A 343 -5.60 -28.70 -21.55
CA LEU A 343 -6.60 -28.89 -22.59
C LEU A 343 -6.04 -28.47 -23.96
N LYS A 344 -6.50 -29.12 -25.04
CA LYS A 344 -6.08 -28.80 -26.40
C LYS A 344 -6.76 -27.53 -26.89
N VAL A 345 -5.96 -26.53 -27.22
CA VAL A 345 -6.40 -25.20 -27.68
C VAL A 345 -7.18 -25.35 -28.98
N GLY A 346 -8.33 -24.68 -29.03
CA GLY A 346 -9.25 -24.70 -30.15
C GLY A 346 -10.37 -25.73 -30.01
N GLU A 347 -10.21 -26.75 -29.15
CA GLU A 347 -11.24 -27.77 -28.93
C GLU A 347 -12.32 -27.30 -27.94
N LEU A 348 -13.51 -27.89 -28.08
CA LEU A 348 -14.66 -27.66 -27.22
C LEU A 348 -14.79 -28.80 -26.22
N TYR A 349 -14.85 -28.46 -24.95
CA TYR A 349 -15.05 -29.39 -23.84
C TYR A 349 -16.42 -29.16 -23.22
N THR A 350 -17.03 -30.23 -22.74
CA THR A 350 -18.22 -30.16 -21.88
C THR A 350 -17.74 -30.11 -20.44
N VAL A 351 -18.17 -29.10 -19.69
CA VAL A 351 -17.73 -28.91 -18.31
C VAL A 351 -18.93 -28.78 -17.40
N GLN A 352 -18.89 -29.48 -16.27
CA GLN A 352 -19.92 -29.46 -15.26
C GLN A 352 -19.30 -29.29 -13.88
N ALA A 353 -19.82 -28.34 -13.08
CA ALA A 353 -19.40 -28.13 -11.70
C ALA A 353 -20.59 -28.34 -10.74
N GLY A 354 -20.60 -29.43 -9.98
CA GLY A 354 -21.74 -29.85 -9.17
C GLY A 354 -22.99 -30.07 -10.04
N GLU A 355 -24.15 -29.66 -9.56
CA GLU A 355 -25.43 -29.80 -10.28
C GLU A 355 -25.69 -28.67 -11.30
N THR A 356 -24.68 -27.88 -11.66
CA THR A 356 -24.86 -26.86 -12.71
C THR A 356 -25.14 -27.51 -14.06
N PRO A 357 -25.89 -26.83 -14.96
CA PRO A 357 -25.99 -27.25 -16.35
C PRO A 357 -24.60 -27.40 -16.98
N GLU A 358 -24.44 -28.43 -17.80
CA GLU A 358 -23.25 -28.60 -18.62
C GLU A 358 -23.03 -27.36 -19.49
N ILE A 359 -21.82 -26.80 -19.45
CA ILE A 359 -21.42 -25.70 -20.31
C ILE A 359 -20.40 -26.18 -21.34
N LYS A 360 -20.47 -25.64 -22.55
CA LYS A 360 -19.45 -25.88 -23.57
C LYS A 360 -18.35 -24.83 -23.45
N VAL A 361 -17.15 -25.25 -23.06
CA VAL A 361 -15.97 -24.40 -22.92
C VAL A 361 -15.03 -24.67 -24.09
N LYS A 362 -14.82 -23.67 -24.95
CA LYS A 362 -13.75 -23.72 -25.93
C LYS A 362 -12.42 -23.39 -25.23
N ALA A 363 -11.46 -24.31 -25.27
CA ALA A 363 -10.13 -24.09 -24.73
C ALA A 363 -9.39 -23.06 -25.60
N LYS A 364 -9.06 -21.91 -25.03
CA LYS A 364 -8.33 -20.82 -25.69
C LYS A 364 -6.86 -20.77 -25.28
N GLY A 365 -6.50 -21.40 -24.16
CA GLY A 365 -5.19 -21.25 -23.52
C GLY A 365 -5.00 -19.84 -22.93
N LYS A 366 -3.74 -19.43 -22.71
CA LYS A 366 -3.33 -18.09 -22.25
C LYS A 366 -4.02 -17.66 -20.95
N ASP A 367 -3.90 -18.48 -19.91
CA ASP A 367 -4.41 -18.17 -18.57
C ASP A 367 -5.94 -18.01 -18.48
N GLN A 368 -6.66 -18.67 -19.39
CA GLN A 368 -8.12 -18.75 -19.36
C GLN A 368 -8.61 -19.28 -18.00
N LEU A 369 -9.39 -18.46 -17.28
CA LEU A 369 -10.13 -18.84 -16.08
C LEU A 369 -11.62 -18.99 -16.41
N VAL A 370 -12.17 -20.15 -16.08
CA VAL A 370 -13.60 -20.47 -16.19
C VAL A 370 -14.20 -20.40 -14.78
N THR A 371 -15.16 -19.49 -14.60
CA THR A 371 -15.80 -19.26 -13.29
C THR A 371 -17.25 -19.73 -13.31
N PHE A 372 -17.62 -20.61 -12.37
CA PHE A 372 -19.00 -21.01 -12.10
C PHE A 372 -19.58 -20.14 -10.99
N ASN A 373 -20.66 -19.42 -11.25
CA ASN A 373 -21.34 -18.58 -10.24
C ASN A 373 -22.60 -19.30 -9.73
N ILE A 374 -22.57 -19.83 -8.51
CA ILE A 374 -23.58 -20.74 -7.97
C ILE A 374 -24.55 -19.97 -7.06
N SER A 375 -25.86 -20.01 -7.35
CA SER A 375 -26.90 -19.38 -6.53
C SER A 375 -27.13 -20.10 -5.20
N ASN A 376 -27.52 -19.34 -4.15
CA ASN A 376 -27.77 -19.87 -2.81
C ASN A 376 -28.73 -21.08 -2.77
N ALA A 377 -29.72 -21.15 -3.67
CA ALA A 377 -30.68 -22.27 -3.75
C ALA A 377 -30.10 -23.60 -4.26
N ALA A 378 -28.95 -23.58 -4.97
CA ALA A 378 -28.25 -24.81 -5.39
C ALA A 378 -27.06 -25.14 -4.46
N ALA A 379 -26.71 -24.20 -3.58
CA ALA A 379 -25.71 -24.40 -2.52
C ALA A 379 -26.35 -24.94 -1.23
N SER A 380 -27.67 -24.78 -1.06
CA SER A 380 -28.43 -25.28 0.10
C SER A 380 -28.68 -26.79 0.04
N ASP A 381 -28.71 -27.41 -1.13
CA ASP A 381 -28.96 -28.85 -1.27
C ASP A 381 -27.71 -29.71 -0.99
N LEU A 382 -26.57 -29.09 -0.67
CA LEU A 382 -25.30 -29.76 -0.35
C LEU A 382 -24.73 -29.38 1.04
N GLN A 383 -25.47 -28.64 1.85
CA GLN A 383 -25.12 -28.37 3.25
C GLN A 383 -26.36 -28.50 4.14
N GLU A 384 -26.52 -29.68 4.75
CA GLU A 384 -27.45 -29.87 5.86
C GLU A 384 -27.16 -28.87 7.00
N SER A 385 -28.23 -28.19 7.41
CA SER A 385 -28.46 -27.54 8.71
C SER A 385 -27.64 -26.28 9.06
N VAL A 386 -28.24 -25.09 8.92
CA VAL A 386 -29.01 -24.37 9.96
C VAL A 386 -29.57 -23.06 9.36
N GLU A 387 -30.88 -22.90 9.45
CA GLU A 387 -31.73 -21.78 9.00
C GLU A 387 -31.92 -20.71 10.14
N PRO A 388 -32.61 -19.55 9.94
CA PRO A 388 -32.31 -18.46 9.01
C PRO A 388 -32.55 -17.05 9.64
N GLY A 389 -32.27 -15.98 8.89
CA GLY A 389 -32.66 -14.62 9.26
C GLY A 389 -32.59 -13.65 8.07
N ALA A 390 -33.63 -13.70 7.24
CA ALA A 390 -34.05 -12.79 6.16
C ALA A 390 -33.95 -11.29 6.52
N ASP A 391 -33.94 -10.29 5.64
CA ASP A 391 -33.97 -10.17 4.18
C ASP A 391 -33.60 -8.71 3.85
N ASN A 392 -32.87 -8.47 2.75
CA ASN A 392 -33.35 -7.64 1.63
C ASN A 392 -32.27 -7.45 0.57
N CYS A 393 -32.62 -7.94 -0.62
CA CYS A 393 -31.89 -7.90 -1.88
C CYS A 393 -31.68 -6.48 -2.42
N PHE A 394 -30.58 -6.28 -3.15
CA PHE A 394 -30.59 -5.51 -4.40
C PHE A 394 -29.81 -6.27 -5.46
N THR A 395 -30.43 -6.39 -6.64
CA THR A 395 -29.97 -7.14 -7.81
C THR A 395 -28.80 -6.43 -8.50
N ALA A 396 -27.66 -7.11 -8.63
CA ALA A 396 -26.59 -6.69 -9.53
C ALA A 396 -26.70 -7.53 -10.81
N GLU A 397 -27.10 -6.88 -11.89
CA GLU A 397 -26.95 -7.37 -13.26
C GLU A 397 -25.49 -7.78 -13.51
N SER A 398 -25.36 -8.84 -14.29
CA SER A 398 -24.13 -9.47 -14.76
C SER A 398 -23.11 -8.48 -15.33
N LEU A 399 -21.83 -8.65 -14.99
CA LEU A 399 -20.72 -8.13 -15.78
C LEU A 399 -20.19 -9.26 -16.70
N PRO A 400 -20.29 -9.11 -18.03
CA PRO A 400 -19.64 -9.99 -18.99
C PRO A 400 -18.14 -9.63 -19.15
N THR A 401 -17.31 -10.63 -19.45
CA THR A 401 -15.94 -10.42 -19.90
C THR A 401 -15.88 -10.05 -21.40
N ALA A 402 -14.89 -9.21 -21.74
CA ALA A 402 -14.43 -8.86 -23.09
C ALA A 402 -15.23 -7.83 -23.91
N ASN A 403 -15.64 -6.73 -23.28
CA ASN A 403 -15.80 -5.43 -23.94
C ASN A 403 -15.09 -4.35 -23.10
N ALA A 404 -14.53 -3.31 -23.74
CA ALA A 404 -14.02 -2.14 -23.03
C ALA A 404 -15.06 -1.67 -22.01
N LEU A 405 -14.63 -1.38 -20.78
CA LEU A 405 -15.54 -0.98 -19.70
C LEU A 405 -16.41 0.20 -20.19
N THR A 406 -17.73 0.04 -20.12
CA THR A 406 -18.67 1.10 -20.53
C THR A 406 -18.69 2.20 -19.46
N ALA A 407 -19.14 3.41 -19.82
CA ALA A 407 -19.32 4.50 -18.86
C ALA A 407 -20.23 4.10 -17.67
N LYS A 408 -21.32 3.36 -17.95
CA LYS A 408 -22.24 2.84 -16.94
C LYS A 408 -21.52 1.85 -16.00
N ALA A 409 -20.75 0.92 -16.55
CA ALA A 409 -20.01 -0.08 -15.78
C ALA A 409 -18.89 0.57 -14.94
N ALA A 410 -18.18 1.57 -15.48
CA ALA A 410 -17.17 2.32 -14.75
C ALA A 410 -17.77 3.05 -13.53
N ARG A 411 -18.88 3.77 -13.71
CA ARG A 411 -19.60 4.44 -12.60
C ARG A 411 -20.11 3.44 -11.56
N ALA A 412 -20.68 2.32 -12.00
CA ALA A 412 -21.11 1.26 -11.09
C ALA A 412 -19.94 0.69 -10.28
N TYR A 413 -18.76 0.55 -10.90
CA TYR A 413 -17.56 0.07 -10.24
C TYR A 413 -17.04 1.05 -9.18
N VAL A 414 -16.99 2.34 -9.49
CA VAL A 414 -16.66 3.40 -8.50
C VAL A 414 -17.62 3.36 -7.32
N ASN A 415 -18.92 3.26 -7.58
CA ASN A 415 -19.94 3.17 -6.52
C ASN A 415 -19.77 1.91 -5.66
N MET A 416 -19.43 0.77 -6.27
CA MET A 416 -19.14 -0.46 -5.55
C MET A 416 -17.91 -0.31 -4.64
N LEU A 417 -16.82 0.28 -5.15
CA LEU A 417 -15.61 0.57 -4.37
C LEU A 417 -15.93 1.49 -3.18
N TRP A 418 -16.69 2.56 -3.42
CA TRP A 418 -17.14 3.48 -2.38
C TRP A 418 -18.00 2.79 -1.31
N ASN A 419 -18.98 1.98 -1.72
CA ASN A 419 -19.86 1.26 -0.78
C ASN A 419 -19.07 0.26 0.08
N ARG A 420 -18.11 -0.44 -0.53
CA ARG A 420 -17.23 -1.36 0.20
C ARG A 420 -16.33 -0.62 1.18
N TYR A 421 -15.61 0.39 0.69
CA TYR A 421 -14.71 1.22 1.50
C TYR A 421 -15.46 1.85 2.67
N SER A 422 -16.59 2.51 2.39
CA SER A 422 -17.36 3.22 3.42
C SER A 422 -17.90 2.29 4.49
N LYS A 423 -18.42 1.10 4.12
CA LYS A 423 -18.87 0.10 5.10
C LYS A 423 -17.72 -0.39 5.99
N MET A 424 -16.58 -0.72 5.40
CA MET A 424 -15.42 -1.25 6.12
C MET A 424 -14.79 -0.19 7.03
N GLU A 425 -14.49 0.99 6.51
CA GLU A 425 -13.78 2.05 7.24
C GLU A 425 -14.65 2.69 8.31
N LYS A 426 -15.96 2.81 8.09
CA LYS A 426 -16.87 3.32 9.13
C LYS A 426 -16.86 2.40 10.35
N ALA A 427 -16.84 1.08 10.17
CA ALA A 427 -16.71 0.12 11.26
C ALA A 427 -15.33 0.17 11.91
N ALA A 428 -14.25 0.18 11.11
CA ALA A 428 -12.88 0.19 11.62
C ALA A 428 -12.52 1.47 12.40
N ARG A 429 -13.03 2.62 11.95
CA ARG A 429 -12.69 3.94 12.51
C ARG A 429 -13.71 4.48 13.50
N GLN A 430 -14.76 3.73 13.83
CA GLN A 430 -15.78 4.15 14.78
C GLN A 430 -15.17 4.60 16.13
N LYS A 431 -14.22 3.82 16.66
CA LYS A 431 -13.53 4.13 17.92
C LYS A 431 -12.63 5.36 17.80
N GLU A 432 -11.90 5.51 16.69
CA GLU A 432 -11.07 6.68 16.40
C GLU A 432 -11.92 7.96 16.32
N HIS A 433 -13.05 7.88 15.65
CA HIS A 433 -13.96 9.01 15.50
C HIS A 433 -14.61 9.41 16.84
N GLN A 434 -15.03 8.42 17.65
CA GLN A 434 -15.61 8.65 18.97
C GLN A 434 -14.60 9.17 20.00
N SER A 435 -13.35 8.71 19.96
CA SER A 435 -12.30 9.16 20.88
C SER A 435 -11.87 10.60 20.63
N ARG A 436 -12.23 11.16 19.46
CA ARG A 436 -11.83 12.51 19.02
C ARG A 436 -10.32 12.69 18.94
N VAL A 437 -9.60 11.61 18.62
CA VAL A 437 -8.14 11.63 18.41
C VAL A 437 -7.81 10.77 17.19
N LEU A 438 -7.24 11.38 16.15
CA LEU A 438 -6.69 10.66 15.02
C LEU A 438 -5.27 10.17 15.34
N LYS A 439 -4.90 8.96 14.93
CA LYS A 439 -3.55 8.42 15.10
C LYS A 439 -2.99 7.92 13.77
N ILE A 440 -1.82 8.43 13.40
CA ILE A 440 -1.09 8.01 12.20
C ILE A 440 0.38 7.81 12.60
N GLY A 441 0.83 6.55 12.59
CA GLY A 441 2.11 6.18 13.19
C GLY A 441 2.15 6.56 14.67
N GLU A 442 3.25 7.19 15.09
CA GLU A 442 3.46 7.66 16.47
C GLU A 442 2.78 9.01 16.76
N LEU A 443 2.25 9.69 15.73
CA LEU A 443 1.66 11.01 15.87
C LEU A 443 0.17 10.93 16.19
N SER A 444 -0.29 11.82 17.05
CA SER A 444 -1.69 11.95 17.44
C SER A 444 -2.20 13.36 17.16
N MET A 445 -3.41 13.47 16.61
CA MET A 445 -4.10 14.73 16.37
C MET A 445 -5.44 14.70 17.11
N PRO A 446 -5.50 15.26 18.33
CA PRO A 446 -6.77 15.55 18.97
C PRO A 446 -7.59 16.49 18.10
N PHE A 447 -8.91 16.31 18.10
CA PHE A 447 -9.79 17.20 17.37
C PHE A 447 -11.09 17.45 18.11
N TRP A 448 -11.79 18.49 17.70
CA TRP A 448 -13.13 18.78 18.13
C TRP A 448 -13.95 19.19 16.91
N TYR A 449 -15.21 18.81 16.87
CA TYR A 449 -16.12 19.38 15.90
C TYR A 449 -17.53 19.54 16.47
N LYS A 450 -18.29 20.40 15.80
CA LYS A 450 -19.75 20.52 15.92
C LYS A 450 -20.38 20.52 14.53
N VAL A 451 -21.67 20.22 14.48
CA VAL A 451 -22.47 20.24 13.26
C VAL A 451 -23.47 21.38 13.36
N ASN A 452 -23.49 22.24 12.34
CA ASN A 452 -24.37 23.38 12.23
C ASN A 452 -25.39 23.17 11.10
N GLY A 453 -26.63 23.62 11.31
CA GLY A 453 -27.68 23.58 10.31
C GLY A 453 -28.16 22.17 9.90
N GLU A 454 -29.21 22.13 9.09
CA GLU A 454 -29.73 20.89 8.52
C GLU A 454 -28.80 20.36 7.43
N LYS A 455 -28.79 19.03 7.24
CA LYS A 455 -27.95 18.38 6.23
C LYS A 455 -28.52 18.63 4.83
N PRO A 456 -27.79 19.27 3.91
CA PRO A 456 -28.23 19.40 2.52
C PRO A 456 -28.28 18.03 1.82
N VAL A 457 -29.14 17.90 0.80
CA VAL A 457 -29.25 16.68 -0.04
C VAL A 457 -27.90 16.31 -0.65
N ALA A 458 -27.14 17.31 -1.10
CA ALA A 458 -25.82 17.13 -1.70
C ALA A 458 -24.72 16.78 -0.67
N GLY A 459 -25.03 16.68 0.63
CA GLY A 459 -24.08 16.49 1.71
C GLY A 459 -23.66 17.79 2.39
N ARG A 460 -23.06 17.67 3.59
CA ARG A 460 -22.67 18.79 4.43
C ARG A 460 -21.41 19.49 3.93
N SER A 461 -21.28 20.77 4.24
CA SER A 461 -19.98 21.47 4.18
C SER A 461 -19.04 21.00 5.29
N LEU A 462 -17.72 21.12 5.09
CA LEU A 462 -16.70 20.90 6.11
C LEU A 462 -15.76 22.09 6.20
N PHE A 463 -15.68 22.73 7.36
CA PHE A 463 -14.77 23.83 7.65
C PHE A 463 -13.71 23.37 8.64
N ILE A 464 -12.48 23.20 8.18
CA ILE A 464 -11.33 22.82 9.02
C ILE A 464 -10.60 24.08 9.46
N SER A 465 -10.63 24.39 10.75
CA SER A 465 -10.12 25.64 11.32
C SER A 465 -8.90 25.39 12.19
N MET A 466 -7.73 25.80 11.71
CA MET A 466 -6.41 25.53 12.31
C MET A 466 -6.00 26.61 13.31
N HIS A 467 -5.47 26.18 14.46
CA HIS A 467 -4.99 27.07 15.51
C HIS A 467 -3.59 27.66 15.22
N GLY A 468 -3.26 28.78 15.86
CA GLY A 468 -1.93 29.40 15.84
C GLY A 468 -0.92 28.79 16.83
N GLY A 469 0.21 29.45 17.07
CA GLY A 469 1.18 29.04 18.11
C GLY A 469 2.39 28.22 17.63
N GLY A 470 2.80 28.37 16.37
CA GLY A 470 4.03 27.75 15.87
C GLY A 470 5.25 28.09 16.74
N GLY A 471 5.99 27.08 17.16
CA GLY A 471 7.19 27.21 17.99
C GLY A 471 6.91 27.60 19.45
N ALA A 472 5.64 27.67 19.85
CA ALA A 472 5.24 27.97 21.22
C ALA A 472 5.15 26.68 22.07
N PRO A 473 5.23 26.77 23.42
CA PRO A 473 5.02 25.64 24.31
C PRO A 473 3.65 24.97 24.10
N ALA A 474 3.55 23.68 24.46
CA ALA A 474 2.33 22.88 24.31
C ALA A 474 1.11 23.55 24.95
N ALA A 475 1.23 24.10 26.15
CA ALA A 475 0.15 24.79 26.84
C ALA A 475 -0.43 25.98 26.05
N VAL A 476 0.41 26.70 25.29
CA VAL A 476 -0.04 27.78 24.41
C VAL A 476 -0.81 27.21 23.22
N ASN A 477 -0.28 26.15 22.60
CA ASN A 477 -0.93 25.48 21.47
C ASN A 477 -2.29 24.90 21.87
N ASP A 478 -2.37 24.28 23.04
CA ASP A 478 -3.61 23.71 23.58
C ASP A 478 -4.62 24.82 23.88
N GLY A 479 -4.18 25.97 24.44
CA GLY A 479 -5.04 27.14 24.61
C GLY A 479 -5.53 27.75 23.29
N GLN A 480 -4.68 27.80 22.26
CA GLN A 480 -5.08 28.24 20.92
C GLN A 480 -6.09 27.28 20.28
N TYR A 481 -5.89 25.97 20.47
CA TYR A 481 -6.85 24.94 20.07
C TYR A 481 -8.21 25.14 20.75
N GLU A 482 -8.26 25.42 22.06
CA GLU A 482 -9.53 25.72 22.75
C GLU A 482 -10.20 27.01 22.22
N ASN A 483 -9.42 28.05 21.95
CA ASN A 483 -9.94 29.29 21.36
C ASN A 483 -10.56 29.05 19.98
N GLN A 484 -9.92 28.22 19.15
CA GLN A 484 -10.37 27.96 17.80
C GLN A 484 -11.77 27.31 17.74
N LYS A 485 -12.15 26.52 18.74
CA LYS A 485 -13.48 25.86 18.84
C LYS A 485 -14.65 26.84 18.85
N ARG A 486 -14.42 28.07 19.32
CA ARG A 486 -15.45 29.11 19.46
C ARG A 486 -15.25 30.31 18.52
N LEU A 487 -14.19 30.29 17.69
CA LEU A 487 -13.79 31.46 16.91
C LEU A 487 -14.78 31.76 15.78
N TYR A 488 -15.26 30.72 15.08
CA TYR A 488 -16.20 30.87 13.97
C TYR A 488 -17.44 29.99 14.14
N ASN A 489 -18.51 30.37 13.44
CA ASN A 489 -19.78 29.65 13.45
C ASN A 489 -20.41 29.64 12.05
N PRO A 490 -20.03 28.71 11.16
CA PRO A 490 -20.64 28.61 9.83
C PRO A 490 -22.14 28.33 9.94
N GLY A 491 -22.94 28.84 9.00
CA GLY A 491 -24.40 28.64 9.01
C GLY A 491 -24.83 27.19 8.78
N GLU A 492 -24.04 26.43 8.00
CA GLU A 492 -24.25 25.02 7.70
C GLU A 492 -22.91 24.27 7.73
N GLY A 493 -22.93 23.01 8.14
CA GLY A 493 -21.85 22.06 7.95
C GLY A 493 -21.12 21.66 9.23
N VAL A 494 -20.07 20.88 9.05
CA VAL A 494 -19.17 20.44 10.12
C VAL A 494 -18.13 21.54 10.35
N TYR A 495 -18.12 22.14 11.53
CA TYR A 495 -17.03 23.01 11.97
C TYR A 495 -16.02 22.19 12.76
N PHE A 496 -14.89 21.87 12.13
CA PHE A 496 -13.85 20.97 12.61
C PHE A 496 -12.61 21.75 13.02
N VAL A 497 -12.09 21.46 14.21
CA VAL A 497 -10.91 22.10 14.78
C VAL A 497 -9.91 21.00 15.14
N PRO A 498 -8.80 20.85 14.41
CA PRO A 498 -7.70 19.98 14.80
C PRO A 498 -6.73 20.69 15.75
N ARG A 499 -6.14 19.93 16.67
CA ARG A 499 -4.92 20.28 17.40
C ARG A 499 -3.74 19.70 16.65
N ALA A 500 -2.81 20.53 16.17
CA ALA A 500 -1.64 20.07 15.42
C ALA A 500 -0.88 18.94 16.15
N PRO A 501 -0.28 17.94 15.48
CA PRO A 501 0.37 16.83 16.17
C PRO A 501 1.67 17.21 16.89
N THR A 502 2.27 18.35 16.53
CA THR A 502 3.53 18.84 17.11
C THR A 502 3.39 20.25 17.69
N ASN A 503 4.46 20.80 18.26
CA ASN A 503 4.55 22.19 18.77
C ASN A 503 5.70 22.96 18.10
N THR A 504 6.12 22.49 16.92
CA THR A 504 7.27 23.03 16.18
C THR A 504 6.96 24.38 15.53
N TRP A 505 7.98 25.10 15.11
CA TRP A 505 7.81 26.38 14.40
C TRP A 505 7.05 26.21 13.08
N ASN A 506 7.27 25.10 12.36
CA ASN A 506 6.64 24.78 11.08
C ASN A 506 5.39 23.89 11.23
N LEU A 507 4.76 23.94 12.42
CA LEU A 507 3.51 23.31 12.86
C LEU A 507 2.70 22.57 11.77
N TRP A 508 1.99 23.32 10.92
CA TRP A 508 1.06 22.80 9.89
C TRP A 508 1.73 22.51 8.54
N HIS A 509 3.03 22.78 8.41
CA HIS A 509 3.78 22.69 7.16
C HIS A 509 4.37 21.29 6.97
N GLN A 510 4.56 20.56 8.07
CA GLN A 510 5.22 19.25 8.04
C GLN A 510 4.47 18.24 7.18
N GLY A 511 5.20 17.42 6.43
CA GLY A 511 4.60 16.47 5.48
C GLY A 511 3.64 15.43 6.10
N HIS A 512 3.72 15.17 7.41
CA HIS A 512 2.76 14.28 8.07
C HIS A 512 1.34 14.88 8.18
N ILE A 513 1.21 16.20 8.08
CA ILE A 513 -0.08 16.91 8.19
C ILE A 513 -1.02 16.50 7.06
N ASP A 514 -0.49 16.24 5.87
CA ASP A 514 -1.24 15.86 4.67
C ASP A 514 -2.02 14.55 4.88
N GLY A 515 -1.40 13.57 5.54
CA GLY A 515 -2.04 12.31 5.90
C GLY A 515 -3.16 12.50 6.92
N PHE A 516 -2.98 13.40 7.89
CA PHE A 516 -4.05 13.75 8.84
C PHE A 516 -5.20 14.47 8.15
N PHE A 517 -4.95 15.42 7.25
CA PHE A 517 -6.00 16.12 6.51
C PHE A 517 -6.78 15.17 5.61
N GLN A 518 -6.11 14.21 4.97
CA GLN A 518 -6.79 13.12 4.27
C GLN A 518 -7.71 12.33 5.22
N ARG A 519 -7.20 11.91 6.38
CA ARG A 519 -7.99 11.18 7.38
C ARG A 519 -9.17 11.98 7.91
N ILE A 520 -9.03 13.29 8.12
CA ILE A 520 -10.11 14.20 8.53
C ILE A 520 -11.22 14.19 7.46
N ILE A 521 -10.86 14.45 6.20
CA ILE A 521 -11.83 14.52 5.10
C ILE A 521 -12.56 13.19 4.97
N GLU A 522 -11.83 12.07 4.90
CA GLU A 522 -12.41 10.72 4.82
C GLU A 522 -13.38 10.46 5.97
N ASN A 523 -12.97 10.73 7.23
CA ASN A 523 -13.83 10.49 8.38
C ASN A 523 -15.08 11.37 8.36
N MET A 524 -14.98 12.65 8.00
CA MET A 524 -16.16 13.52 7.96
C MET A 524 -17.12 13.17 6.81
N VAL A 525 -16.61 12.66 5.69
CA VAL A 525 -17.47 12.10 4.64
C VAL A 525 -18.22 10.86 5.15
N LEU A 526 -17.53 9.95 5.86
CA LEU A 526 -18.11 8.69 6.36
C LEU A 526 -19.11 8.85 7.52
N PHE A 527 -18.77 9.72 8.48
CA PHE A 527 -19.52 9.85 9.73
C PHE A 527 -20.56 10.98 9.68
N GLU A 528 -20.22 12.11 9.04
CA GLU A 528 -21.09 13.30 9.02
C GLU A 528 -21.76 13.53 7.65
N GLY A 529 -21.43 12.71 6.64
CA GLY A 529 -21.99 12.83 5.30
C GLY A 529 -21.60 14.14 4.63
N VAL A 530 -20.35 14.57 4.86
CA VAL A 530 -19.75 15.71 4.16
C VAL A 530 -19.68 15.44 2.66
N ASN A 531 -19.92 16.48 1.88
CA ASN A 531 -19.69 16.48 0.45
C ASN A 531 -18.19 16.74 0.19
N PRO A 532 -17.45 15.84 -0.49
CA PRO A 532 -16.03 16.02 -0.77
C PRO A 532 -15.72 17.26 -1.63
N ASN A 533 -16.72 17.81 -2.35
CA ASN A 533 -16.61 19.05 -3.09
C ASN A 533 -16.94 20.31 -2.27
N ARG A 534 -17.23 20.19 -0.97
CA ARG A 534 -17.52 21.32 -0.06
C ARG A 534 -16.64 21.28 1.19
N VAL A 535 -15.34 21.07 0.97
CA VAL A 535 -14.31 21.06 2.02
C VAL A 535 -13.54 22.38 1.98
N TYR A 536 -13.44 23.03 3.12
CA TYR A 536 -12.81 24.35 3.28
C TYR A 536 -11.75 24.26 4.37
N ILE A 537 -10.60 24.90 4.16
CA ILE A 537 -9.59 25.07 5.21
C ILE A 537 -9.45 26.54 5.57
N MET A 538 -9.20 26.81 6.84
CA MET A 538 -8.95 28.15 7.33
C MET A 538 -8.01 28.09 8.53
N GLY A 539 -7.34 29.19 8.83
CA GLY A 539 -6.42 29.22 9.96
C GLY A 539 -5.98 30.62 10.33
N TYR A 540 -5.69 30.79 11.61
CA TYR A 540 -5.28 32.08 12.18
C TYR A 540 -3.83 32.04 12.64
N SER A 541 -3.07 33.11 12.39
CA SER A 541 -1.65 33.21 12.80
C SER A 541 -0.81 32.07 12.21
N ALA A 542 -0.14 31.25 13.02
CA ALA A 542 0.55 30.05 12.51
C ALA A 542 -0.38 29.05 11.81
N GLY A 543 -1.68 29.05 12.12
CA GLY A 543 -2.68 28.32 11.33
C GLY A 543 -2.88 28.94 9.95
N GLY A 544 -2.75 30.27 9.83
CA GLY A 544 -2.72 30.99 8.56
C GLY A 544 -1.44 30.71 7.77
N ASP A 545 -0.28 30.61 8.42
CA ASP A 545 0.96 30.10 7.80
C ASP A 545 0.69 28.70 7.19
N GLY A 546 0.01 27.84 7.96
CA GLY A 546 -0.47 26.54 7.51
C GLY A 546 -1.36 26.59 6.29
N VAL A 547 -2.31 27.55 6.21
CA VAL A 547 -3.17 27.73 5.03
C VAL A 547 -2.34 28.07 3.80
N TYR A 548 -1.36 28.97 3.92
CA TYR A 548 -0.47 29.27 2.79
C TYR A 548 0.21 28.02 2.24
N GLN A 549 0.70 27.13 3.12
CA GLN A 549 1.37 25.91 2.69
C GLN A 549 0.40 24.83 2.18
N LEU A 550 -0.70 24.60 2.88
CA LEU A 550 -1.61 23.49 2.60
C LEU A 550 -2.53 23.78 1.41
N ALA A 551 -2.96 25.03 1.22
CA ALA A 551 -3.91 25.37 0.16
C ALA A 551 -3.38 25.00 -1.25
N PRO A 552 -2.15 25.34 -1.65
CA PRO A 552 -1.60 24.90 -2.94
C PRO A 552 -1.38 23.38 -3.02
N ARG A 553 -1.00 22.72 -1.93
CA ARG A 553 -0.74 21.27 -1.88
C ARG A 553 -2.01 20.42 -1.94
N LEU A 554 -3.11 20.95 -1.40
CA LEU A 554 -4.40 20.27 -1.27
C LEU A 554 -5.49 20.88 -2.16
N ALA A 555 -5.16 21.77 -3.09
CA ALA A 555 -6.15 22.45 -3.94
C ALA A 555 -7.07 21.46 -4.68
N ASP A 556 -6.56 20.28 -5.05
CA ASP A 556 -7.32 19.20 -5.66
C ASP A 556 -8.34 18.52 -4.72
N ARG A 557 -8.43 18.95 -3.46
CA ARG A 557 -9.33 18.42 -2.41
C ARG A 557 -10.21 19.47 -1.76
N LEU A 558 -10.06 20.74 -2.13
CA LEU A 558 -10.65 21.87 -1.44
C LEU A 558 -11.55 22.69 -2.36
N ALA A 559 -12.61 23.24 -1.78
CA ALA A 559 -13.55 24.14 -2.44
C ALA A 559 -13.17 25.60 -2.28
N ALA A 560 -12.58 25.97 -1.13
CA ALA A 560 -11.96 27.28 -0.90
C ALA A 560 -11.01 27.21 0.31
N ALA A 561 -10.17 28.22 0.48
CA ALA A 561 -9.30 28.37 1.64
C ALA A 561 -9.28 29.82 2.15
N ALA A 562 -9.14 30.01 3.47
CA ALA A 562 -9.08 31.31 4.11
C ALA A 562 -7.84 31.46 4.99
N MET A 563 -6.95 32.38 4.62
CA MET A 563 -5.74 32.70 5.38
C MET A 563 -6.00 33.93 6.26
N MET A 564 -5.81 33.80 7.58
CA MET A 564 -5.96 34.91 8.52
C MET A 564 -4.66 35.14 9.30
N ALA A 565 -4.13 36.37 9.21
CA ALA A 565 -2.97 36.83 10.01
C ALA A 565 -1.69 35.96 9.94
N GLY A 566 -1.53 35.18 8.87
CA GLY A 566 -0.36 34.33 8.63
C GLY A 566 0.68 34.96 7.70
N HIS A 567 1.81 34.29 7.56
CA HIS A 567 2.94 34.66 6.72
C HIS A 567 3.20 33.57 5.65
N PRO A 568 3.38 33.94 4.37
CA PRO A 568 3.50 32.97 3.27
C PRO A 568 4.86 32.25 3.20
N ASN A 569 5.87 32.74 3.92
CA ASN A 569 7.27 32.30 3.79
C ASN A 569 7.72 32.29 2.32
N GLU A 570 8.16 31.15 1.80
CA GLU A 570 8.60 30.94 0.42
C GLU A 570 7.48 30.55 -0.56
N THR A 571 6.25 30.35 -0.05
CA THR A 571 5.14 29.84 -0.86
C THR A 571 4.71 30.85 -1.90
N ARG A 572 4.23 30.34 -3.03
CA ARG A 572 3.74 31.14 -4.15
C ARG A 572 2.32 30.75 -4.52
N PRO A 573 1.53 31.68 -5.07
CA PRO A 573 0.13 31.44 -5.40
C PRO A 573 -0.08 30.55 -6.63
N ASP A 574 0.97 30.13 -7.36
CA ASP A 574 0.85 29.41 -8.64
C ASP A 574 -0.16 28.26 -8.60
N GLY A 575 -0.09 27.42 -7.56
CA GLY A 575 -0.97 26.25 -7.35
C GLY A 575 -2.41 26.55 -6.92
N LEU A 576 -2.74 27.83 -6.65
CA LEU A 576 -4.09 28.26 -6.24
C LEU A 576 -5.02 28.51 -7.42
N ARG A 577 -4.59 28.25 -8.66
CA ARG A 577 -5.34 28.57 -9.88
C ARG A 577 -6.80 28.12 -9.83
N ASN A 578 -7.07 26.94 -9.29
CA ASN A 578 -8.41 26.34 -9.21
C ASN A 578 -9.01 26.35 -7.79
N LEU A 579 -8.35 27.01 -6.84
CA LEU A 579 -8.80 27.08 -5.44
C LEU A 579 -9.13 28.53 -5.08
N PRO A 580 -10.42 28.87 -4.93
CA PRO A 580 -10.84 30.13 -4.36
C PRO A 580 -10.11 30.41 -3.04
N PHE A 581 -9.39 31.52 -2.96
CA PHE A 581 -8.51 31.84 -1.84
C PHE A 581 -8.82 33.23 -1.27
N THR A 582 -9.21 33.28 0.00
CA THR A 582 -9.40 34.55 0.71
C THR A 582 -8.27 34.80 1.70
N LEU A 583 -7.87 36.08 1.82
CA LEU A 583 -6.76 36.55 2.64
C LEU A 583 -7.23 37.71 3.50
N HIS A 584 -7.13 37.55 4.82
CA HIS A 584 -7.46 38.57 5.80
C HIS A 584 -6.24 38.92 6.66
N MET A 585 -5.91 40.20 6.71
CA MET A 585 -4.75 40.70 7.45
C MET A 585 -5.09 42.04 8.13
N GLY A 586 -4.65 42.25 9.37
CA GLY A 586 -4.73 43.58 9.96
C GLY A 586 -3.78 44.54 9.26
N ALA A 587 -4.25 45.74 8.89
CA ALA A 587 -3.41 46.74 8.21
C ALA A 587 -2.19 47.13 9.08
N LEU A 588 -2.30 46.99 10.40
CA LEU A 588 -1.24 47.27 11.37
C LEU A 588 -0.47 46.02 11.84
N ASP A 589 -0.73 44.82 11.29
CA ASP A 589 0.03 43.60 11.63
C ASP A 589 1.41 43.61 10.94
N GLY A 590 2.33 44.41 11.49
CA GLY A 590 3.68 44.59 10.97
C GLY A 590 4.66 43.47 11.32
N ALA A 591 4.29 42.54 12.20
CA ALA A 591 5.19 41.45 12.63
C ALA A 591 5.59 40.60 11.41
N TYR A 592 6.89 40.34 11.26
CA TYR A 592 7.46 39.61 10.11
C TYR A 592 7.07 40.21 8.74
N ASN A 593 6.71 41.51 8.68
CA ASN A 593 6.16 42.16 7.49
C ASN A 593 4.87 41.53 6.95
N ARG A 594 4.04 40.89 7.80
CA ARG A 594 2.79 40.24 7.39
C ARG A 594 1.86 41.15 6.59
N ASN A 595 1.59 42.37 7.07
CA ASN A 595 0.76 43.35 6.35
C ASN A 595 1.31 43.71 4.95
N LYS A 596 2.63 43.91 4.82
CA LYS A 596 3.28 44.18 3.53
C LYS A 596 3.17 42.96 2.61
N LYS A 597 3.43 41.76 3.11
CA LYS A 597 3.31 40.50 2.36
C LYS A 597 1.88 40.24 1.91
N ALA A 598 0.89 40.56 2.74
CA ALA A 598 -0.53 40.50 2.37
C ALA A 598 -0.86 41.48 1.22
N ALA A 599 -0.30 42.69 1.24
CA ALA A 599 -0.47 43.65 0.16
C ALA A 599 0.21 43.18 -1.14
N GLU A 600 1.41 42.59 -1.05
CA GLU A 600 2.08 41.96 -2.19
C GLU A 600 1.24 40.81 -2.78
N TRP A 601 0.73 39.92 -1.92
CA TRP A 601 -0.16 38.83 -2.33
C TRP A 601 -1.47 39.31 -2.95
N LYS A 602 -2.04 40.41 -2.43
CA LYS A 602 -3.20 41.07 -3.03
C LYS A 602 -2.93 41.47 -4.47
N ALA A 603 -1.79 42.12 -4.72
CA ALA A 603 -1.39 42.54 -6.06
C ALA A 603 -1.11 41.32 -6.97
N MET A 604 -0.39 40.31 -6.47
CA MET A 604 -0.09 39.09 -7.23
C MET A 604 -1.35 38.32 -7.63
N LEU A 605 -2.27 38.08 -6.69
CA LEU A 605 -3.52 37.37 -6.98
C LEU A 605 -4.42 38.17 -7.93
N ALA A 606 -4.49 39.50 -7.78
CA ALA A 606 -5.22 40.36 -8.70
C ALA A 606 -4.63 40.33 -10.13
N ASP A 607 -3.30 40.35 -10.26
CA ASP A 607 -2.62 40.24 -11.56
C ASP A 607 -2.81 38.85 -12.20
N LEU A 608 -2.70 37.78 -11.41
CA LEU A 608 -2.95 36.41 -11.85
C LEU A 608 -4.40 36.23 -12.33
N HIS A 609 -5.38 36.68 -11.55
CA HIS A 609 -6.80 36.62 -11.93
C HIS A 609 -7.10 37.50 -13.16
N LYS A 610 -6.46 38.67 -13.28
CA LYS A 610 -6.60 39.51 -14.48
C LYS A 610 -6.09 38.80 -15.74
N LYS A 611 -5.02 38.00 -15.63
CA LYS A 611 -4.44 37.22 -16.74
C LYS A 611 -5.19 35.92 -17.03
N ASP A 612 -5.86 35.36 -16.02
CA ASP A 612 -6.65 34.14 -16.07
C ASP A 612 -8.00 34.38 -15.35
N PRO A 613 -9.00 34.99 -16.03
CA PRO A 613 -10.26 35.39 -15.39
C PRO A 613 -11.08 34.23 -14.80
N ASP A 614 -10.85 33.00 -15.26
CA ASP A 614 -11.49 31.79 -14.74
C ASP A 614 -10.69 31.13 -13.60
N GLY A 615 -9.56 31.73 -13.20
CA GLY A 615 -8.64 31.20 -12.20
C GLY A 615 -8.30 32.21 -11.11
N TYR A 616 -7.65 31.75 -10.03
CA TYR A 616 -7.18 32.60 -8.93
C TYR A 616 -8.28 33.48 -8.31
N ILE A 617 -9.52 32.97 -8.26
CA ILE A 617 -10.65 33.64 -7.59
C ILE A 617 -10.22 33.98 -6.17
N ASN A 618 -10.27 35.26 -5.81
CA ASN A 618 -9.73 35.71 -4.54
C ASN A 618 -10.52 36.86 -3.92
N PHE A 619 -10.43 36.94 -2.60
CA PHE A 619 -10.89 38.07 -1.82
C PHE A 619 -9.78 38.44 -0.83
N VAL A 620 -9.16 39.62 -1.00
CA VAL A 620 -8.06 40.04 -0.11
C VAL A 620 -8.39 41.34 0.60
N LYS A 621 -8.49 41.25 1.94
CA LYS A 621 -8.83 42.37 2.81
C LYS A 621 -7.71 42.66 3.81
N LEU A 622 -7.16 43.87 3.71
CA LEU A 622 -6.46 44.50 4.81
C LEU A 622 -7.49 45.24 5.66
N HIS A 623 -7.56 44.92 6.94
CA HIS A 623 -8.51 45.50 7.89
C HIS A 623 -7.89 46.74 8.54
N GLU A 624 -8.39 47.91 8.13
CA GLU A 624 -7.88 49.21 8.59
C GLU A 624 -8.00 49.36 10.11
N GLY A 625 -6.97 49.91 10.75
CA GLY A 625 -6.92 50.08 12.20
C GLY A 625 -6.76 48.78 13.01
N LYS A 626 -6.68 47.60 12.36
CA LYS A 626 -6.51 46.30 13.05
C LYS A 626 -5.06 45.82 13.05
N GLY A 627 -4.64 45.23 14.16
CA GLY A 627 -3.34 44.56 14.31
C GLY A 627 -3.42 43.06 14.02
N HIS A 628 -2.59 42.25 14.69
CA HIS A 628 -2.59 40.79 14.52
C HIS A 628 -3.95 40.15 14.81
N TRP A 629 -4.68 40.71 15.77
CA TRP A 629 -6.08 40.38 16.03
C TRP A 629 -6.99 41.38 15.31
N MET A 630 -7.93 40.86 14.51
CA MET A 630 -8.81 41.64 13.62
C MET A 630 -10.23 41.81 14.16
N ASP A 631 -10.46 41.58 15.45
CA ASP A 631 -11.79 41.72 16.11
C ASP A 631 -12.92 40.95 15.40
N LEU A 632 -12.60 39.75 14.89
CA LEU A 632 -13.50 38.90 14.11
C LEU A 632 -14.04 39.53 12.82
N GLU A 633 -13.49 40.65 12.34
CA GLU A 633 -13.90 41.19 11.05
C GLU A 633 -13.56 40.24 9.89
N ASP A 634 -12.56 39.38 10.06
CA ASP A 634 -12.17 38.34 9.13
C ASP A 634 -13.21 37.21 8.99
N ARG A 635 -14.21 37.12 9.88
CA ARG A 635 -15.26 36.08 9.83
C ARG A 635 -16.07 36.08 8.53
N VAL A 636 -16.05 37.18 7.77
CA VAL A 636 -16.67 37.28 6.44
C VAL A 636 -16.11 36.22 5.47
N ALA A 637 -14.88 35.74 5.71
CA ALA A 637 -14.25 34.65 4.97
C ALA A 637 -15.09 33.36 4.98
N VAL A 638 -15.79 33.08 6.08
CA VAL A 638 -16.55 31.82 6.24
C VAL A 638 -17.73 31.77 5.28
N ALA A 639 -18.48 32.87 5.18
CA ALA A 639 -19.61 32.98 4.25
C ALA A 639 -19.10 32.97 2.79
N TRP A 640 -18.04 33.73 2.51
CA TRP A 640 -17.43 33.77 1.18
C TRP A 640 -16.95 32.41 0.70
N MET A 641 -16.24 31.64 1.54
CA MET A 641 -15.81 30.28 1.19
C MET A 641 -17.01 29.38 0.86
N ALA A 642 -18.11 29.49 1.61
CA ALA A 642 -19.29 28.65 1.45
C ALA A 642 -20.03 28.86 0.11
N GLU A 643 -19.75 29.94 -0.61
CA GLU A 643 -20.28 30.21 -1.96
C GLU A 643 -19.59 29.35 -3.04
N HIS A 644 -18.45 28.73 -2.71
CA HIS A 644 -17.65 27.97 -3.65
C HIS A 644 -17.79 26.47 -3.47
N THR A 645 -17.67 25.75 -4.59
CA THR A 645 -17.67 24.27 -4.66
C THR A 645 -16.46 23.84 -5.48
N ARG A 646 -15.76 22.78 -5.05
CA ARG A 646 -14.59 22.26 -5.76
C ARG A 646 -14.96 21.77 -7.15
N ILE A 647 -14.13 22.09 -8.13
CA ILE A 647 -14.13 21.49 -9.46
C ILE A 647 -13.02 20.43 -9.48
N SER A 648 -13.36 19.15 -9.48
CA SER A 648 -12.37 18.05 -9.43
C SER A 648 -11.65 17.82 -10.76
N THR A 649 -12.20 18.32 -11.86
CA THR A 649 -11.70 18.13 -13.24
C THR A 649 -11.54 19.45 -14.02
N PRO A 650 -10.78 20.43 -13.48
CA PRO A 650 -10.67 21.76 -14.08
C PRO A 650 -10.02 21.71 -15.47
N ASP A 651 -10.32 22.70 -16.32
CA ASP A 651 -9.77 22.77 -17.68
C ASP A 651 -8.30 23.18 -17.71
N LEU A 652 -7.78 23.88 -16.71
CA LEU A 652 -6.37 24.22 -16.61
C LEU A 652 -5.82 23.80 -15.25
N VAL A 653 -4.79 22.96 -15.24
CA VAL A 653 -4.06 22.59 -14.02
C VAL A 653 -2.71 23.29 -14.02
N VAL A 654 -2.47 24.07 -12.96
CA VAL A 654 -1.17 24.68 -12.63
C VAL A 654 -0.67 24.01 -11.37
N TRP A 655 0.27 23.09 -11.51
CA TRP A 655 0.81 22.31 -10.42
C TRP A 655 2.23 22.76 -10.13
N ARG A 656 2.41 23.44 -9.00
CA ARG A 656 3.73 23.77 -8.46
C ARG A 656 4.00 22.90 -7.24
N GLN A 657 5.04 22.07 -7.31
CA GLN A 657 5.47 21.26 -6.16
C GLN A 657 6.06 22.16 -5.09
N ASP A 658 5.88 21.77 -3.83
CA ASP A 658 6.56 22.41 -2.70
C ASP A 658 7.76 21.56 -2.23
N ASP A 659 8.31 21.86 -1.05
CA ASP A 659 9.25 21.00 -0.33
C ASP A 659 8.63 19.66 0.07
N VAL A 660 7.35 19.65 0.44
CA VAL A 660 6.51 18.45 0.55
C VAL A 660 5.91 18.13 -0.82
N THR A 661 6.44 17.10 -1.47
CA THR A 661 6.02 16.71 -2.83
C THR A 661 4.88 15.71 -2.85
N HIS A 662 4.06 15.77 -3.90
CA HIS A 662 2.96 14.83 -4.15
C HIS A 662 3.10 14.17 -5.53
N ASN A 663 2.61 12.95 -5.67
CA ASN A 663 2.60 12.22 -6.94
C ASN A 663 1.34 12.48 -7.78
N ARG A 664 0.38 13.25 -7.27
CA ARG A 664 -0.90 13.51 -7.90
C ARG A 664 -1.42 14.90 -7.55
N PHE A 665 -1.97 15.59 -8.56
CA PHE A 665 -2.70 16.84 -8.40
C PHE A 665 -3.79 16.97 -9.47
N TYR A 666 -5.05 17.04 -9.04
CA TYR A 666 -6.23 16.92 -9.90
C TYR A 666 -6.15 15.64 -10.77
N TRP A 667 -6.16 15.81 -12.09
CA TRP A 667 -6.07 14.75 -13.10
C TRP A 667 -4.65 14.56 -13.64
N LEU A 668 -3.65 15.20 -13.04
CA LEU A 668 -2.24 14.97 -13.35
C LEU A 668 -1.59 14.05 -12.30
N ALA A 669 -0.65 13.23 -12.75
CA ALA A 669 0.20 12.44 -11.88
C ALA A 669 1.64 12.36 -12.40
N VAL A 670 2.58 12.23 -11.47
CA VAL A 670 4.01 12.06 -11.75
C VAL A 670 4.51 10.86 -10.96
N ASN A 671 5.17 9.93 -11.64
CA ASN A 671 5.77 8.78 -10.99
C ASN A 671 6.83 9.23 -9.97
N LYS A 672 6.92 8.56 -8.81
CA LYS A 672 7.78 8.99 -7.69
C LYS A 672 9.23 9.28 -8.10
N GLN A 673 9.78 8.52 -9.05
CA GLN A 673 11.14 8.67 -9.58
C GLN A 673 11.40 10.01 -10.30
N HIS A 674 10.34 10.70 -10.74
CA HIS A 674 10.40 11.98 -11.43
C HIS A 674 9.93 13.15 -10.55
N LEU A 675 9.57 12.89 -9.28
CA LEU A 675 9.18 13.94 -8.35
C LEU A 675 10.39 14.75 -7.91
N LYS A 676 10.28 16.06 -8.09
CA LYS A 676 11.25 17.04 -7.61
C LYS A 676 10.47 18.23 -7.04
N GLY A 677 10.90 18.70 -5.86
CA GLY A 677 10.32 19.89 -5.25
C GLY A 677 10.49 21.11 -6.15
N ARG A 678 9.58 22.07 -6.03
CA ARG A 678 9.56 23.34 -6.79
C ARG A 678 9.34 23.21 -8.30
N THR A 679 9.11 22.01 -8.84
CA THR A 679 8.76 21.83 -10.26
C THR A 679 7.40 22.45 -10.58
N LEU A 680 7.28 23.00 -11.78
CA LEU A 680 6.05 23.53 -12.34
C LEU A 680 5.57 22.67 -13.50
N ILE A 681 4.27 22.37 -13.49
CA ILE A 681 3.58 21.67 -14.57
C ILE A 681 2.31 22.46 -14.88
N ARG A 682 2.09 22.80 -16.15
CA ARG A 682 0.92 23.50 -16.64
C ARG A 682 0.31 22.73 -17.80
N VAL A 683 -0.91 22.24 -17.62
CA VAL A 683 -1.62 21.50 -18.66
C VAL A 683 -3.04 22.03 -18.80
N LYS A 684 -3.38 22.47 -20.01
CA LYS A 684 -4.70 22.92 -20.41
C LYS A 684 -5.44 21.78 -21.12
N ARG A 685 -6.74 21.63 -20.87
CA ARG A 685 -7.66 20.70 -21.50
C ARG A 685 -8.74 21.48 -22.23
N GLU A 686 -8.92 21.19 -23.51
CA GLU A 686 -9.98 21.71 -24.36
C GLU A 686 -10.69 20.52 -25.03
N GLY A 687 -11.69 19.97 -24.34
CA GLY A 687 -12.39 18.76 -24.76
C GLY A 687 -11.46 17.55 -24.85
N GLN A 688 -11.17 17.09 -26.08
CA GLN A 688 -10.30 15.94 -26.36
C GLN A 688 -8.81 16.28 -26.45
N ILE A 689 -8.44 17.56 -26.32
CA ILE A 689 -7.08 18.05 -26.54
C ILE A 689 -6.48 18.49 -25.21
N PHE A 690 -5.29 17.98 -24.90
CA PHE A 690 -4.50 18.36 -23.74
C PHE A 690 -3.21 19.04 -24.21
N THR A 691 -3.04 20.30 -23.87
CA THR A 691 -1.85 21.08 -24.20
C THR A 691 -0.99 21.24 -22.96
N ILE A 692 0.18 20.63 -22.98
CA ILE A 692 1.23 20.85 -21.98
C ILE A 692 1.85 22.20 -22.34
N GLU A 693 1.52 23.25 -21.58
CA GLU A 693 2.07 24.59 -21.76
C GLU A 693 3.48 24.69 -21.18
N HIS A 694 3.73 23.94 -20.11
CA HIS A 694 5.02 23.91 -19.43
C HIS A 694 5.14 22.63 -18.59
N SER A 695 6.33 22.05 -18.53
CA SER A 695 6.61 20.93 -17.62
C SER A 695 8.09 20.83 -17.31
N ASP A 696 8.45 20.96 -16.02
CA ASP A 696 9.80 20.72 -15.51
C ASP A 696 10.10 19.21 -15.30
N VAL A 697 9.14 18.32 -15.60
CA VAL A 697 9.31 16.87 -15.49
C VAL A 697 9.38 16.23 -16.87
N SER A 698 10.23 15.20 -17.00
CA SER A 698 10.43 14.47 -18.25
C SER A 698 9.32 13.46 -18.55
N GLN A 699 8.48 13.14 -17.57
CA GLN A 699 7.39 12.19 -17.71
C GLN A 699 6.18 12.64 -16.90
N LEU A 700 5.01 12.61 -17.54
CA LEU A 700 3.73 13.02 -16.97
C LEU A 700 2.64 12.00 -17.30
N LEU A 701 1.78 11.71 -16.34
CA LEU A 701 0.55 10.95 -16.54
C LEU A 701 -0.64 11.91 -16.59
N ILE A 702 -1.41 11.86 -17.66
CA ILE A 702 -2.70 12.56 -17.79
C ILE A 702 -3.81 11.54 -17.56
N ARG A 703 -4.62 11.77 -16.53
CA ARG A 703 -5.71 10.87 -16.13
C ARG A 703 -7.03 11.41 -16.62
N VAL A 704 -7.91 10.54 -17.11
CA VAL A 704 -9.17 10.95 -17.72
C VAL A 704 -10.33 10.08 -17.27
N ASN A 705 -11.52 10.65 -17.27
CA ASN A 705 -12.76 9.96 -16.99
C ASN A 705 -13.88 10.41 -17.95
N ASP A 706 -15.05 9.81 -17.80
CA ASP A 706 -16.23 10.04 -18.64
C ASP A 706 -16.80 11.46 -18.57
N GLU A 707 -16.44 12.24 -17.55
CA GLU A 707 -16.85 13.63 -17.40
C GLU A 707 -15.91 14.58 -18.18
N MET A 708 -14.68 14.15 -18.44
CA MET A 708 -13.65 14.96 -19.08
C MET A 708 -13.59 14.77 -20.60
N ILE A 709 -13.80 13.55 -21.09
CA ILE A 709 -13.61 13.18 -22.49
C ILE A 709 -14.68 12.20 -22.98
N ASN A 710 -14.85 12.15 -24.30
CA ASN A 710 -15.52 11.09 -25.01
C ASN A 710 -14.51 10.00 -25.43
N PHE A 711 -14.60 8.83 -24.80
CA PHE A 711 -13.71 7.68 -25.05
C PHE A 711 -13.84 7.08 -26.47
N ASP A 712 -14.90 7.41 -27.21
CA ASP A 712 -15.07 6.95 -28.59
C ASP A 712 -14.26 7.78 -29.60
N LYS A 713 -13.70 8.91 -29.15
CA LYS A 713 -12.87 9.84 -29.93
C LYS A 713 -11.41 9.77 -29.49
N ASN A 714 -10.52 10.11 -30.41
CA ASN A 714 -9.09 10.20 -30.09
C ASN A 714 -8.85 11.34 -29.08
N VAL A 715 -7.96 11.09 -28.13
CA VAL A 715 -7.38 12.11 -27.26
C VAL A 715 -6.07 12.56 -27.90
N THR A 716 -5.81 13.87 -27.95
CA THR A 716 -4.55 14.41 -28.46
C THR A 716 -3.81 15.13 -27.32
N VAL A 717 -2.52 14.84 -27.14
CA VAL A 717 -1.64 15.57 -26.22
C VAL A 717 -0.58 16.31 -27.02
N ILE A 718 -0.42 17.61 -26.76
CA ILE A 718 0.45 18.53 -27.50
C ILE A 718 1.45 19.20 -26.54
N HIS A 719 2.70 19.34 -26.95
CA HIS A 719 3.72 20.12 -26.26
C HIS A 719 4.61 20.81 -27.31
N ASN A 720 4.82 22.13 -27.20
CA ASN A 720 5.60 22.93 -28.17
C ASN A 720 5.22 22.63 -29.64
N GLU A 721 3.92 22.71 -29.95
CA GLU A 721 3.33 22.44 -31.27
C GLU A 721 3.49 20.99 -31.79
N LYS A 722 4.20 20.13 -31.05
CA LYS A 722 4.37 18.72 -31.37
C LYS A 722 3.30 17.87 -30.70
N VAL A 723 2.66 17.00 -31.48
CA VAL A 723 1.76 15.97 -30.96
C VAL A 723 2.60 14.86 -30.31
N LEU A 724 2.46 14.70 -28.99
CA LEU A 724 3.14 13.65 -28.22
C LEU A 724 2.29 12.36 -28.12
N PHE A 725 0.97 12.49 -28.19
CA PHE A 725 0.04 11.37 -28.18
C PHE A 725 -1.19 11.70 -29.02
N ARG A 726 -1.68 10.74 -29.81
CA ARG A 726 -2.96 10.83 -30.51
C ARG A 726 -3.54 9.44 -30.74
N ASP A 727 -4.39 8.99 -29.82
CA ASP A 727 -5.09 7.72 -29.94
C ASP A 727 -6.37 7.72 -29.09
N LYS A 728 -7.22 6.69 -29.26
CA LYS A 728 -8.28 6.39 -28.31
C LYS A 728 -7.69 5.83 -27.03
N VAL A 729 -8.33 6.14 -25.92
CA VAL A 729 -7.99 5.59 -24.61
C VAL A 729 -9.08 4.61 -24.18
N THR A 730 -8.71 3.62 -23.39
CA THR A 730 -9.66 2.60 -22.92
C THR A 730 -9.83 2.67 -21.41
N ARG A 731 -11.07 2.59 -20.95
CA ARG A 731 -11.37 2.51 -19.51
C ARG A 731 -10.78 1.23 -18.92
N SER A 732 -10.24 1.32 -17.71
CA SER A 732 -9.61 0.24 -16.96
C SER A 732 -10.11 0.22 -15.51
N THR A 733 -10.51 -0.95 -15.04
CA THR A 733 -10.84 -1.16 -13.62
C THR A 733 -9.60 -1.00 -12.73
N GLU A 734 -8.40 -1.31 -13.24
CA GLU A 734 -7.12 -1.10 -12.56
C GLU A 734 -6.87 0.40 -12.30
N THR A 735 -7.09 1.24 -13.31
CA THR A 735 -6.95 2.70 -13.15
C THR A 735 -8.00 3.25 -12.18
N ILE A 736 -9.24 2.75 -12.25
CA ILE A 736 -10.31 3.12 -11.31
C ILE A 736 -9.90 2.77 -9.88
N GLU A 737 -9.43 1.54 -9.63
CA GLU A 737 -8.97 1.12 -8.30
C GLU A 737 -7.79 1.95 -7.82
N LYS A 738 -6.75 2.09 -8.64
CA LYS A 738 -5.55 2.88 -8.32
C LYS A 738 -5.92 4.31 -7.90
N THR A 739 -6.69 5.00 -8.72
CA THR A 739 -7.05 6.40 -8.46
C THR A 739 -8.07 6.56 -7.34
N PHE A 740 -8.90 5.55 -7.09
CA PHE A 740 -9.76 5.48 -5.90
C PHE A 740 -8.95 5.33 -4.62
N GLN A 741 -7.97 4.41 -4.55
CA GLN A 741 -7.16 4.16 -3.35
C GLN A 741 -6.28 5.36 -2.95
N GLU A 742 -5.90 6.19 -3.91
CA GLU A 742 -5.08 7.39 -3.64
C GLU A 742 -5.82 8.50 -2.87
N ARG A 743 -7.16 8.54 -2.93
CA ARG A 743 -7.97 9.66 -2.39
C ARG A 743 -9.23 9.26 -1.63
N HIS A 744 -9.76 8.07 -1.87
CA HIS A 744 -11.05 7.59 -1.36
C HIS A 744 -12.20 8.59 -1.59
N ASP A 745 -12.17 9.25 -2.74
CA ASP A 745 -13.11 10.29 -3.14
C ASP A 745 -13.74 9.90 -4.49
N PRO A 746 -15.03 9.48 -4.50
CA PRO A 746 -15.72 9.04 -5.72
C PRO A 746 -15.75 10.11 -6.82
N THR A 747 -15.67 11.39 -6.46
CA THR A 747 -15.75 12.52 -7.39
C THR A 747 -14.40 12.85 -8.04
N ALA A 748 -13.34 12.16 -7.61
CA ALA A 748 -11.98 12.30 -8.13
C ALA A 748 -11.40 10.95 -8.58
N VAL A 749 -12.21 10.10 -9.21
CA VAL A 749 -11.75 8.82 -9.77
C VAL A 749 -11.58 8.92 -11.29
N PHE A 750 -10.50 8.36 -11.81
CA PHE A 750 -10.20 8.34 -13.23
C PHE A 750 -10.24 6.91 -13.77
N SER A 751 -10.65 6.77 -15.03
CA SER A 751 -10.85 5.46 -15.66
C SER A 751 -9.79 5.12 -16.71
N ALA A 752 -8.94 6.07 -17.11
CA ALA A 752 -7.76 5.79 -17.94
C ALA A 752 -6.59 6.73 -17.62
N GLU A 753 -5.38 6.30 -17.96
CA GLU A 753 -4.15 7.10 -17.85
C GLU A 753 -3.45 7.15 -19.22
N ILE A 754 -2.85 8.29 -19.54
CA ILE A 754 -2.03 8.52 -20.72
C ILE A 754 -0.64 8.89 -20.24
N GLU A 755 0.35 8.05 -20.53
CA GLU A 755 1.74 8.32 -20.20
C GLU A 755 2.41 9.12 -21.32
N ILE A 756 2.99 10.26 -20.94
CA ILE A 756 3.60 11.21 -21.86
C ILE A 756 5.05 11.41 -21.45
N ASN A 757 5.96 11.09 -22.37
CA ASN A 757 7.37 11.45 -22.26
C ASN A 757 7.57 12.83 -22.89
N ILE A 758 8.04 13.78 -22.09
CA ILE A 758 8.19 15.18 -22.47
C ILE A 758 9.65 15.44 -22.80
N PRO A 759 9.99 15.77 -24.06
CA PRO A 759 11.34 16.16 -24.43
C PRO A 759 11.80 17.33 -23.56
N GLN A 760 12.90 17.13 -22.83
CA GLN A 760 13.54 18.20 -22.07
C GLN A 760 14.43 19.02 -23.01
N SER A 761 14.36 20.34 -22.89
CA SER A 761 15.19 21.29 -23.65
C SER A 761 16.59 21.43 -23.08
#